data_AF-A0A560P474-F1
#
_entry.id   AF-A0A560P474-F1
#
_cell.length_a   1.000
_cell.length_b   1.000
_cell.length_c   1.000
_cell.angle_alpha   90.00
_cell.angle_beta   90.00
_cell.angle_gamma   90.00
#
_symmetry.space_group_name_H-M   'P 1'
#
loop_
_entity.id
_entity.type
_entity.pdbx_description
1 polymer ?
#
loop_
_entity_poly.entity_id
_entity_poly.type
_entity_poly.pdbx_seq_one_letter_code
_entity_poly.pdbx_strand_id
1 'polypeptide(L)'
;MIAQLPVVAPAAHYPEFIEALRASGFRGHLSADYGTRTVLATDNSIYQRLPQAAVFPQDADDVARIATLMAEPRFRQIKLTPRGGGTGTNGQSLTDGIVVDLSRHMNTILEINVAERWVRVQAGVVKDQLNAALKPHGLFFAPELSTSNRATVGGMINTDASGQGSCTYGKTRDHVLELHSVLLGGQRLHTQPLSDAELETACAEPGRIGEVYRTARQIQETQAELIESVFPKLNRCLTGYDLAHLRDDHGRFNLNSVLCGAEGSLGFVVEAKLNVLPIPKYSVLVNVRYGSFMDALRDANALLAHKPLSIETVDSRVLLLAMKDIVWHSVAEYFPADAERPTLGINLVEFSGDDVAQVNAEVAAFVVHLQHDTTIERLGHTLAEGAEAVNRVYAMRKRSVGLLGNVEGEIRPQPFVEDTAVPPERLADYIAEFRALLDGHGLSYGMFGHVDAGVLHVRPALDMKDPAQAALVKPISDAVAELTQRYGGLLWGEHGKGLRSEYVPAFFGDLYPALQSLKGAFDPHNQLNPGKICTPPDAVEGLLKVNEVTLRGDLDRQIDERVWQSYGTAVHCNGNGACYNFDPDDAMCPSWKATRERQHSPKGRASLMREWLRLQGAANVDVLEAARGGASWLKGLPARLRNNRARSQGQEDFSHEVYDAMAGCLACKSCAGQCPIKVNVPEFRSRFLQLYHGRYQRPLRDYLIGSLEFTIPYMAYVPGLYNAVMGSTWLSRLLANQVGMVDSPLISRFNFQATLSRCKVAVASVPALRELTPAQRERSVVLVQDAFTRYFETPLLASFIELAHQLGYRVFLAPYSANGKPLHVQGFLGAFNKAAIRNAAQLQALAGCSVPLVGLDPAMTLVYRQEYQKVPGLKACPKVLLPQEWLVDAVPQTPNPVARTYRLLAHCTEKTNVPASTAQWQSVFTKLGLKLVTEATGCCGMSGTYGHELRNQDTSRTIFEQSWAGKLDKEGEALATGYSCRSQVKRLADKQLRHPLEVVLEQVLVERRG
;
A
#
# COMPACT_ATOMS: atom_id res chain seq x y z
N MET A 1 -9.20 -24.63 -22.11
CA MET A 1 -9.15 -23.23 -22.58
C MET A 1 -10.01 -22.41 -21.63
N ILE A 2 -9.71 -21.12 -21.40
CA ILE A 2 -10.56 -20.26 -20.56
C ILE A 2 -11.90 -19.95 -21.24
N ALA A 3 -12.91 -19.59 -20.44
CA ALA A 3 -14.26 -19.31 -20.92
C ALA A 3 -14.33 -17.87 -21.47
N GLN A 4 -15.44 -17.56 -22.15
CA GLN A 4 -15.85 -16.16 -22.30
C GLN A 4 -16.57 -15.76 -21.03
N LEU A 5 -16.18 -14.65 -20.40
CA LEU A 5 -16.77 -14.25 -19.13
C LEU A 5 -17.81 -13.14 -19.30
N PRO A 6 -18.96 -13.24 -18.63
CA PRO A 6 -19.97 -12.19 -18.68
C PRO A 6 -19.49 -10.93 -17.97
N VAL A 7 -20.04 -9.79 -18.38
CA VAL A 7 -19.92 -8.50 -17.70
C VAL A 7 -21.28 -8.23 -17.04
N VAL A 8 -21.29 -7.82 -15.78
CA VAL A 8 -22.54 -7.53 -15.07
C VAL A 8 -22.97 -6.10 -15.39
N ALA A 9 -24.03 -5.92 -16.17
CA ALA A 9 -24.54 -4.59 -16.50
C ALA A 9 -25.11 -3.86 -15.26
N PRO A 10 -25.02 -2.52 -15.20
CA PRO A 10 -25.73 -1.73 -14.19
C PRO A 10 -27.26 -1.86 -14.30
N ALA A 11 -27.98 -1.68 -13.19
CA ALA A 11 -29.44 -1.62 -13.20
C ALA A 11 -29.97 -0.43 -14.02
N ALA A 12 -31.11 -0.60 -14.70
CA ALA A 12 -31.56 0.25 -15.81
C ALA A 12 -31.64 1.78 -15.53
N HIS A 13 -31.90 2.21 -14.30
CA HIS A 13 -32.00 3.63 -13.94
C HIS A 13 -30.65 4.33 -13.70
N TYR A 14 -29.58 3.57 -13.45
CA TYR A 14 -28.25 4.14 -13.23
C TYR A 14 -27.59 4.65 -14.53
N PRO A 15 -27.66 3.94 -15.68
CA PRO A 15 -27.22 4.47 -16.96
C PRO A 15 -27.90 5.79 -17.33
N GLU A 16 -29.21 5.93 -17.09
CA GLU A 16 -29.93 7.19 -17.35
C GLU A 16 -29.35 8.35 -16.53
N PHE A 17 -29.08 8.14 -15.24
CA PHE A 17 -28.44 9.15 -14.40
C PHE A 17 -27.05 9.53 -14.89
N ILE A 18 -26.23 8.55 -15.31
CA ILE A 18 -24.88 8.79 -15.82
C ILE A 18 -24.90 9.60 -17.12
N GLU A 19 -25.84 9.29 -18.03
CA GLU A 19 -26.02 10.07 -19.27
C GLU A 19 -26.53 11.49 -18.98
N ALA A 20 -27.48 11.64 -18.05
CA ALA A 20 -27.96 12.95 -17.62
C ALA A 20 -26.86 13.79 -16.96
N LEU A 21 -26.00 13.15 -16.15
CA LEU A 21 -24.85 13.79 -15.52
C LEU A 21 -23.82 14.23 -16.57
N ARG A 22 -23.55 13.41 -17.59
CA ARG A 22 -22.70 13.81 -18.72
C ARG A 22 -23.30 15.01 -19.46
N ALA A 23 -24.61 14.98 -19.73
CA ALA A 23 -25.32 16.07 -20.40
C ALA A 23 -25.35 17.37 -19.58
N SER A 24 -25.25 17.31 -18.25
CA SER A 24 -25.19 18.49 -17.39
C SER A 24 -23.84 19.22 -17.41
N GLY A 25 -22.87 18.73 -18.19
CA GLY A 25 -21.54 19.33 -18.31
C GLY A 25 -20.57 18.90 -17.22
N PHE A 26 -20.79 17.74 -16.58
CA PHE A 26 -19.83 17.13 -15.67
C PHE A 26 -18.49 16.91 -16.36
N ARG A 27 -17.39 17.38 -15.76
CA ARG A 27 -16.05 17.35 -16.35
C ARG A 27 -15.19 16.18 -15.89
N GLY A 28 -15.48 15.65 -14.71
CA GLY A 28 -14.80 14.51 -14.14
C GLY A 28 -14.98 13.21 -14.94
N HIS A 29 -14.43 12.12 -14.44
CA HIS A 29 -14.53 10.81 -15.09
C HIS A 29 -15.78 10.04 -14.63
N LEU A 30 -16.49 9.42 -15.56
CA LEU A 30 -17.67 8.57 -15.33
C LEU A 30 -17.33 7.14 -15.77
N SER A 31 -17.52 6.16 -14.90
CA SER A 31 -17.23 4.75 -15.18
C SER A 31 -18.37 3.85 -14.72
N ALA A 32 -18.82 2.98 -15.62
CA ALA A 32 -19.79 1.91 -15.34
C ALA A 32 -19.23 0.52 -15.71
N ASP A 33 -17.96 0.46 -16.12
CA ASP A 33 -17.27 -0.80 -16.45
C ASP A 33 -17.17 -1.71 -15.24
N TYR A 34 -17.22 -3.01 -15.50
CA TYR A 34 -17.36 -4.00 -14.44
C TYR A 34 -16.10 -4.08 -13.59
N GLY A 35 -14.92 -3.93 -14.18
CA GLY A 35 -13.63 -3.93 -13.52
C GLY A 35 -13.48 -2.82 -12.49
N THR A 36 -13.79 -1.57 -12.85
CA THR A 36 -13.77 -0.44 -11.90
C THR A 36 -14.73 -0.68 -10.76
N ARG A 37 -15.95 -1.15 -11.06
CA ARG A 37 -16.96 -1.47 -10.04
C ARG A 37 -16.49 -2.61 -9.12
N THR A 38 -15.91 -3.69 -9.65
CA THR A 38 -15.32 -4.79 -8.87
C THR A 38 -14.20 -4.30 -7.95
N VAL A 39 -13.33 -3.41 -8.43
CA VAL A 39 -12.22 -2.86 -7.62
C VAL A 39 -12.74 -1.98 -6.48
N LEU A 40 -13.78 -1.18 -6.73
CA LEU A 40 -14.38 -0.29 -5.74
C LEU A 40 -15.39 -0.99 -4.83
N ALA A 41 -15.76 -2.24 -5.13
CA ALA A 41 -16.69 -3.03 -4.32
C ALA A 41 -16.15 -3.44 -2.94
N THR A 42 -14.88 -3.14 -2.64
CA THR A 42 -14.22 -3.50 -1.37
C THR A 42 -13.45 -2.31 -0.78
N ASP A 43 -13.42 -2.21 0.54
CA ASP A 43 -12.54 -1.35 1.32
C ASP A 43 -11.62 -2.23 2.18
N ASN A 44 -11.29 -1.84 3.41
CA ASN A 44 -10.47 -2.64 4.34
C ASN A 44 -11.34 -3.49 5.29
N SER A 45 -12.67 -3.52 5.08
CA SER A 45 -13.60 -4.35 5.84
C SER A 45 -13.70 -5.78 5.29
N ILE A 46 -14.47 -6.61 5.99
CA ILE A 46 -14.83 -7.97 5.56
C ILE A 46 -15.93 -8.00 4.48
N TYR A 47 -16.48 -6.85 4.10
CA TYR A 47 -17.65 -6.75 3.22
C TYR A 47 -17.29 -6.54 1.76
N GLN A 48 -18.20 -6.94 0.87
CA GLN A 48 -18.11 -6.64 -0.56
C GLN A 48 -19.49 -6.23 -1.10
N ARG A 49 -19.60 -5.01 -1.64
CA ARG A 49 -20.84 -4.50 -2.27
C ARG A 49 -20.53 -3.94 -3.64
N LEU A 50 -21.13 -4.51 -4.69
CA LEU A 50 -20.86 -4.11 -6.07
C LEU A 50 -21.64 -2.82 -6.41
N PRO A 51 -20.98 -1.67 -6.64
CA PRO A 51 -21.66 -0.47 -7.06
C PRO A 51 -22.16 -0.60 -8.51
N GLN A 52 -23.07 0.27 -8.91
CA GLN A 52 -23.60 0.37 -10.28
C GLN A 52 -22.72 1.23 -11.18
N ALA A 53 -22.05 2.23 -10.60
CA ALA A 53 -21.11 3.10 -11.30
C ALA A 53 -20.12 3.74 -10.31
N ALA A 54 -19.10 4.38 -10.85
CA ALA A 54 -18.14 5.20 -10.14
C ALA A 54 -17.98 6.55 -10.84
N VAL A 55 -17.97 7.63 -10.05
CA VAL A 55 -17.86 9.01 -10.50
C VAL A 55 -16.67 9.66 -9.81
N PHE A 56 -15.82 10.31 -10.60
CA PHE A 56 -14.58 10.94 -10.13
C PHE A 56 -14.63 12.44 -10.46
N PRO A 57 -15.26 13.27 -9.62
CA PRO A 57 -15.39 14.71 -9.87
C PRO A 57 -14.04 15.41 -9.93
N GLN A 58 -13.92 16.43 -10.77
CA GLN A 58 -12.71 17.25 -10.88
C GLN A 58 -12.60 18.27 -9.73
N ASP A 59 -13.73 18.81 -9.29
CA ASP A 59 -13.82 19.81 -8.23
C ASP A 59 -15.23 19.89 -7.61
N ALA A 60 -15.44 20.90 -6.76
CA ALA A 60 -16.70 21.10 -6.06
C ALA A 60 -17.88 21.44 -6.99
N ASP A 61 -17.67 22.01 -8.18
CA ASP A 61 -18.76 22.28 -9.13
C ASP A 61 -19.29 21.00 -9.74
N ASP A 62 -18.40 20.05 -10.05
CA ASP A 62 -18.79 18.71 -10.47
C ASP A 62 -19.62 17.99 -9.39
N VAL A 63 -19.23 18.12 -8.11
CA VAL A 63 -20.01 17.59 -6.97
C VAL A 63 -21.37 18.27 -6.85
N ALA A 64 -21.43 19.59 -7.03
CA ALA A 64 -22.70 20.33 -7.04
C ALA A 64 -23.63 19.85 -8.17
N ARG A 65 -23.12 19.63 -9.38
CA ARG A 65 -23.91 19.07 -10.51
C ARG A 65 -24.48 17.70 -10.19
N ILE A 66 -23.68 16.82 -9.59
CA ILE A 66 -24.14 15.51 -9.13
C ILE A 66 -25.32 15.69 -8.16
N ALA A 67 -25.13 16.51 -7.12
CA ALA A 67 -26.13 16.69 -6.06
C ALA A 67 -27.39 17.42 -6.54
N THR A 68 -27.29 18.33 -7.51
CA THR A 68 -28.45 18.97 -8.16
C THR A 68 -29.27 17.95 -8.94
N LEU A 69 -28.64 17.12 -9.78
CA LEU A 69 -29.35 16.07 -10.51
C LEU A 69 -30.03 15.09 -9.55
N MET A 70 -29.36 14.70 -8.48
CA MET A 70 -29.93 13.77 -7.48
C MET A 70 -31.24 14.23 -6.88
N ALA A 71 -31.43 15.54 -6.72
CA ALA A 71 -32.63 16.11 -6.12
C ALA A 71 -33.85 16.08 -7.07
N GLU A 72 -33.66 15.78 -8.36
CA GLU A 72 -34.76 15.64 -9.30
C GLU A 72 -35.67 14.45 -8.92
N PRO A 73 -37.01 14.60 -8.97
CA PRO A 73 -37.94 13.53 -8.60
C PRO A 73 -37.72 12.20 -9.30
N ARG A 74 -37.25 12.22 -10.56
CA ARG A 74 -36.98 11.00 -11.37
C ARG A 74 -35.73 10.23 -10.95
N PHE A 75 -34.86 10.81 -10.12
CA PHE A 75 -33.61 10.20 -9.65
C PHE A 75 -33.61 9.93 -8.14
N ARG A 76 -34.76 10.01 -7.45
CA ARG A 76 -34.89 9.75 -5.99
C ARG A 76 -34.41 8.35 -5.56
N GLN A 77 -34.45 7.38 -6.46
CA GLN A 77 -33.96 6.02 -6.26
C GLN A 77 -32.43 5.91 -6.37
N ILE A 78 -31.75 6.90 -6.96
CA ILE A 78 -30.29 6.89 -7.08
C ILE A 78 -29.69 7.15 -5.71
N LYS A 79 -28.79 6.26 -5.31
CA LYS A 79 -28.03 6.36 -4.06
C LYS A 79 -26.57 6.67 -4.37
N LEU A 80 -25.99 7.63 -3.66
CA LEU A 80 -24.57 7.97 -3.77
C LEU A 80 -23.85 7.68 -2.46
N THR A 81 -22.57 7.33 -2.57
CA THR A 81 -21.71 7.14 -1.41
C THR A 81 -20.36 7.80 -1.67
N PRO A 82 -19.97 8.81 -0.88
CA PRO A 82 -18.65 9.40 -1.03
C PRO A 82 -17.56 8.41 -0.64
N ARG A 83 -16.42 8.54 -1.31
CA ARG A 83 -15.24 7.73 -1.05
C ARG A 83 -13.98 8.58 -1.11
N GLY A 84 -13.24 8.55 -0.01
CA GLY A 84 -11.86 9.03 0.06
C GLY A 84 -10.88 7.92 -0.29
N GLY A 85 -9.91 7.66 0.59
CA GLY A 85 -8.90 6.60 0.41
C GLY A 85 -9.43 5.16 0.40
N GLY A 86 -10.68 4.91 0.84
CA GLY A 86 -11.26 3.57 0.92
C GLY A 86 -10.54 2.66 1.93
N THR A 87 -10.09 3.25 3.03
CA THR A 87 -9.29 2.62 4.10
C THR A 87 -10.11 2.18 5.31
N GLY A 88 -11.41 2.53 5.35
CA GLY A 88 -12.33 2.18 6.42
C GLY A 88 -12.49 0.67 6.58
N THR A 89 -12.70 0.24 7.82
CA THR A 89 -12.74 -1.17 8.25
C THR A 89 -14.16 -1.69 8.45
N ASN A 90 -15.19 -0.85 8.29
CA ASN A 90 -16.58 -1.21 8.61
C ASN A 90 -17.54 -1.02 7.43
N GLY A 91 -17.06 -0.91 6.19
CA GLY A 91 -17.91 -0.79 5.01
C GLY A 91 -18.48 0.62 4.79
N GLN A 92 -17.89 1.65 5.40
CA GLN A 92 -18.35 3.05 5.37
C GLN A 92 -18.50 3.57 3.93
N SER A 93 -17.58 3.16 3.06
CA SER A 93 -17.46 3.62 1.67
C SER A 93 -18.05 2.66 0.64
N LEU A 94 -18.82 1.66 1.09
CA LEU A 94 -19.40 0.61 0.25
C LEU A 94 -20.87 0.86 -0.05
N THR A 95 -21.25 0.63 -1.30
CA THR A 95 -22.59 0.89 -1.80
C THR A 95 -22.95 -0.07 -2.93
N ASP A 96 -24.24 -0.32 -3.09
CA ASP A 96 -24.86 -0.92 -4.27
C ASP A 96 -25.44 0.14 -5.22
N GLY A 97 -25.25 1.43 -4.93
CA GLY A 97 -25.53 2.56 -5.81
C GLY A 97 -24.27 3.05 -6.52
N ILE A 98 -24.02 4.37 -6.55
CA ILE A 98 -22.84 4.96 -7.20
C ILE A 98 -21.81 5.38 -6.15
N VAL A 99 -20.55 5.04 -6.40
CA VAL A 99 -19.41 5.56 -5.63
C VAL A 99 -18.99 6.92 -6.19
N VAL A 100 -18.88 7.94 -5.35
CA VAL A 100 -18.31 9.25 -5.70
C VAL A 100 -16.93 9.37 -5.08
N ASP A 101 -15.87 9.17 -5.86
CA ASP A 101 -14.49 9.16 -5.38
C ASP A 101 -13.84 10.54 -5.51
N LEU A 102 -13.71 11.23 -4.37
CA LEU A 102 -13.13 12.57 -4.30
C LEU A 102 -11.59 12.56 -4.31
N SER A 103 -10.96 11.39 -4.14
CA SER A 103 -9.51 11.29 -3.96
C SER A 103 -8.70 11.35 -5.26
N ARG A 104 -9.33 11.04 -6.40
CA ARG A 104 -8.62 10.97 -7.70
C ARG A 104 -8.11 12.33 -8.16
N HIS A 105 -8.97 13.35 -8.13
CA HIS A 105 -8.67 14.68 -8.68
C HIS A 105 -8.67 15.79 -7.62
N MET A 106 -9.48 15.71 -6.56
CA MET A 106 -9.60 16.75 -5.54
C MET A 106 -8.57 16.57 -4.42
N ASN A 107 -7.27 16.50 -4.76
CA ASN A 107 -6.17 16.19 -3.84
C ASN A 107 -5.11 17.29 -3.74
N THR A 108 -5.52 18.55 -3.89
CA THR A 108 -4.65 19.74 -3.84
C THR A 108 -4.65 20.38 -2.45
N ILE A 109 -3.47 20.76 -1.97
CA ILE A 109 -3.30 21.69 -0.84
C ILE A 109 -3.42 23.10 -1.41
N LEU A 110 -4.48 23.82 -1.04
CA LEU A 110 -4.84 25.10 -1.65
C LEU A 110 -4.04 26.24 -1.04
N GLU A 111 -3.78 26.19 0.26
CA GLU A 111 -3.14 27.29 0.99
C GLU A 111 -2.49 26.79 2.29
N ILE A 112 -1.33 27.35 2.64
CA ILE A 112 -0.65 27.15 3.93
C ILE A 112 -0.35 28.53 4.52
N ASN A 113 -0.99 28.85 5.64
CA ASN A 113 -0.73 30.06 6.40
C ASN A 113 0.11 29.71 7.64
N VAL A 114 1.41 29.98 7.56
CA VAL A 114 2.37 29.67 8.63
C VAL A 114 2.20 30.61 9.83
N ALA A 115 1.87 31.88 9.58
CA ALA A 115 1.77 32.90 10.63
C ALA A 115 0.58 32.62 11.57
N GLU A 116 -0.56 32.29 11.00
CA GLU A 116 -1.80 31.98 11.73
C GLU A 116 -2.00 30.48 11.98
N ARG A 117 -1.07 29.65 11.48
CA ARG A 117 -1.04 28.18 11.67
C ARG A 117 -2.32 27.47 11.23
N TRP A 118 -2.72 27.71 10.00
CA TRP A 118 -3.80 26.95 9.37
C TRP A 118 -3.49 26.59 7.92
N VAL A 119 -4.19 25.59 7.41
CA VAL A 119 -4.11 25.11 6.03
C VAL A 119 -5.49 25.01 5.42
N ARG A 120 -5.58 25.17 4.10
CA ARG A 120 -6.80 24.94 3.33
C ARG A 120 -6.54 23.87 2.30
N VAL A 121 -7.36 22.82 2.32
CA VAL A 121 -7.11 21.58 1.56
C VAL A 121 -8.39 21.04 0.95
N GLN A 122 -8.27 20.43 -0.22
CA GLN A 122 -9.35 19.63 -0.79
C GLN A 122 -9.52 18.31 -0.04
N ALA A 123 -10.74 17.77 -0.03
CA ALA A 123 -11.10 16.57 0.74
C ALA A 123 -10.29 15.31 0.37
N GLY A 124 -9.76 15.22 -0.85
CA GLY A 124 -8.97 14.10 -1.34
C GLY A 124 -7.48 14.16 -0.99
N VAL A 125 -7.00 15.22 -0.32
CA VAL A 125 -5.60 15.32 0.14
C VAL A 125 -5.29 14.19 1.12
N VAL A 126 -4.18 13.48 0.93
CA VAL A 126 -3.74 12.43 1.85
C VAL A 126 -3.05 13.04 3.07
N LYS A 127 -3.26 12.50 4.28
CA LYS A 127 -2.65 13.06 5.50
C LYS A 127 -1.14 13.24 5.39
N ASP A 128 -0.40 12.21 4.99
CA ASP A 128 1.07 12.33 4.93
C ASP A 128 1.53 13.22 3.77
N GLN A 129 0.71 13.41 2.73
CA GLN A 129 0.95 14.44 1.71
C GLN A 129 0.89 15.83 2.33
N LEU A 130 -0.11 16.08 3.18
CA LEU A 130 -0.24 17.33 3.93
C LEU A 130 0.94 17.54 4.88
N ASN A 131 1.29 16.54 5.69
CA ASN A 131 2.40 16.67 6.64
C ASN A 131 3.76 16.80 5.94
N ALA A 132 3.96 16.19 4.77
CA ALA A 132 5.16 16.42 3.97
C ALA A 132 5.28 17.88 3.49
N ALA A 133 4.15 18.53 3.15
CA ALA A 133 4.13 19.95 2.76
C ALA A 133 4.29 20.91 3.95
N LEU A 134 3.82 20.53 5.14
CA LEU A 134 3.92 21.36 6.35
C LEU A 134 5.29 21.28 7.05
N LYS A 135 5.97 20.13 6.94
CA LYS A 135 7.24 19.86 7.62
C LYS A 135 8.32 20.93 7.41
N PRO A 136 8.55 21.50 6.20
CA PRO A 136 9.53 22.58 6.01
C PRO A 136 9.24 23.85 6.82
N HIS A 137 8.00 24.05 7.26
CA HIS A 137 7.57 25.18 8.09
C HIS A 137 7.60 24.87 9.59
N GLY A 138 8.05 23.67 9.99
CA GLY A 138 8.02 23.23 11.39
C GLY A 138 6.60 22.97 11.91
N LEU A 139 5.64 22.73 11.01
CA LEU A 139 4.23 22.49 11.34
C LEU A 139 3.81 21.08 10.93
N PHE A 140 2.73 20.57 11.54
CA PHE A 140 2.08 19.33 11.16
C PHE A 140 0.58 19.36 11.50
N PHE A 141 -0.20 18.59 10.74
CA PHE A 141 -1.55 18.20 11.11
C PHE A 141 -1.46 16.98 12.03
N ALA A 142 -1.92 17.16 13.27
CA ALA A 142 -1.57 16.30 14.39
C ALA A 142 -2.26 14.92 14.46
N PRO A 143 -3.55 14.76 14.08
CA PRO A 143 -4.23 13.47 14.21
C PRO A 143 -3.49 12.37 13.43
N GLU A 144 -3.05 11.31 14.12
CA GLU A 144 -2.21 10.25 13.56
C GLU A 144 -2.98 8.94 13.34
N LEU A 145 -2.67 8.20 12.27
CA LEU A 145 -3.36 6.96 11.95
C LEU A 145 -2.46 5.96 11.23
N SER A 146 -2.77 4.67 11.42
CA SER A 146 -2.02 3.58 10.77
C SER A 146 -2.09 3.63 9.22
N THR A 147 -3.07 4.32 8.66
CA THR A 147 -3.28 4.45 7.20
C THR A 147 -2.95 5.83 6.62
N SER A 148 -2.23 6.69 7.36
CA SER A 148 -1.94 8.09 7.02
C SER A 148 -1.38 8.34 5.62
N ASN A 149 -0.66 7.37 5.05
CA ASN A 149 -0.06 7.48 3.71
C ASN A 149 -1.07 7.29 2.56
N ARG A 150 -2.35 7.09 2.86
CA ARG A 150 -3.42 6.86 1.88
C ARG A 150 -4.81 7.29 2.33
N ALA A 151 -5.04 7.47 3.64
CA ALA A 151 -6.26 8.07 4.13
C ALA A 151 -6.30 9.55 3.73
N THR A 152 -7.49 10.00 3.35
CA THR A 152 -7.72 11.36 2.89
C THR A 152 -8.30 12.21 4.01
N VAL A 153 -8.00 13.51 4.02
CA VAL A 153 -8.51 14.47 5.00
C VAL A 153 -10.04 14.43 5.09
N GLY A 154 -10.74 14.41 3.95
CA GLY A 154 -12.20 14.28 3.94
C GLY A 154 -12.70 12.97 4.52
N GLY A 155 -11.93 11.88 4.40
CA GLY A 155 -12.25 10.61 5.05
C GLY A 155 -12.08 10.70 6.56
N MET A 156 -10.98 11.32 7.02
CA MET A 156 -10.72 11.57 8.44
C MET A 156 -11.80 12.44 9.08
N ILE A 157 -12.24 13.51 8.43
CA ILE A 157 -13.35 14.35 8.89
C ILE A 157 -14.61 13.50 9.01
N ASN A 158 -14.96 12.74 7.97
CA ASN A 158 -16.18 11.94 7.95
C ASN A 158 -16.19 10.78 8.95
N THR A 159 -15.05 10.34 9.48
CA THR A 159 -15.00 9.33 10.56
C THR A 159 -14.64 9.92 11.92
N ASP A 160 -14.43 11.24 12.02
CA ASP A 160 -13.78 11.91 13.16
C ASP A 160 -12.53 11.16 13.63
N ALA A 161 -11.65 10.85 12.68
CA ALA A 161 -10.47 10.03 12.93
C ALA A 161 -9.63 10.63 14.06
N SER A 162 -9.10 9.75 14.90
CA SER A 162 -8.16 10.08 15.96
C SER A 162 -6.94 9.17 15.84
N GLY A 163 -6.34 8.79 16.96
CA GLY A 163 -5.25 7.84 17.05
C GLY A 163 -4.23 8.25 18.10
N GLN A 164 -2.96 7.96 17.88
CA GLN A 164 -1.87 8.25 18.82
C GLN A 164 -1.79 9.75 19.15
N GLY A 165 -1.63 10.08 20.44
CA GLY A 165 -1.43 11.46 20.92
C GLY A 165 -2.70 12.30 21.00
N SER A 166 -3.86 11.74 20.66
CA SER A 166 -5.16 12.44 20.68
C SER A 166 -5.63 12.89 22.07
N CYS A 167 -5.14 12.27 23.14
CA CYS A 167 -5.36 12.78 24.51
C CYS A 167 -4.70 14.14 24.75
N THR A 168 -3.66 14.47 23.97
CA THR A 168 -2.92 15.74 24.08
C THR A 168 -3.26 16.70 22.94
N TYR A 169 -3.28 16.21 21.70
CA TYR A 169 -3.47 17.05 20.50
C TYR A 169 -4.93 17.18 20.05
N GLY A 170 -5.83 16.35 20.57
CA GLY A 170 -7.22 16.26 20.08
C GLY A 170 -7.39 15.31 18.90
N LYS A 171 -8.61 15.27 18.37
CA LYS A 171 -9.05 14.46 17.23
C LYS A 171 -9.24 15.34 16.01
N THR A 172 -9.57 14.73 14.87
CA THR A 172 -9.77 15.47 13.61
C THR A 172 -10.72 16.66 13.77
N ARG A 173 -11.89 16.51 14.41
CA ARG A 173 -12.83 17.64 14.59
C ARG A 173 -12.24 18.83 15.34
N ASP A 174 -11.34 18.60 16.30
CA ASP A 174 -10.76 19.64 17.15
C ASP A 174 -9.79 20.52 16.34
N HIS A 175 -9.40 20.04 15.15
CA HIS A 175 -8.60 20.77 14.19
C HIS A 175 -9.40 21.40 13.05
N VAL A 176 -10.70 21.13 12.93
CA VAL A 176 -11.55 21.67 11.87
C VAL A 176 -12.01 23.07 12.23
N LEU A 177 -11.51 24.07 11.49
CA LEU A 177 -11.92 25.46 11.63
C LEU A 177 -13.15 25.75 10.78
N GLU A 178 -13.10 25.34 9.50
CA GLU A 178 -14.17 25.58 8.53
C GLU A 178 -14.32 24.37 7.60
N LEU A 179 -15.57 24.07 7.20
CA LEU A 179 -15.85 23.08 6.16
C LEU A 179 -16.65 23.70 5.02
N HIS A 180 -16.31 23.31 3.80
CA HIS A 180 -17.15 23.52 2.64
C HIS A 180 -17.72 22.18 2.20
N SER A 181 -19.04 22.09 2.19
CA SER A 181 -19.79 20.89 1.84
C SER A 181 -20.80 21.17 0.75
N VAL A 182 -21.11 20.15 -0.05
CA VAL A 182 -22.20 20.18 -1.02
C VAL A 182 -23.35 19.33 -0.50
N LEU A 183 -24.51 19.96 -0.32
CA LEU A 183 -25.72 19.28 0.14
C LEU A 183 -26.51 18.71 -1.04
N LEU A 184 -27.44 17.79 -0.76
CA LEU A 184 -28.42 17.36 -1.75
C LEU A 184 -29.11 18.60 -2.37
N GLY A 185 -29.25 18.67 -3.69
CA GLY A 185 -29.70 19.86 -4.41
C GLY A 185 -28.58 20.76 -4.95
N GLY A 186 -27.32 20.53 -4.54
CA GLY A 186 -26.14 21.24 -5.05
C GLY A 186 -25.81 22.55 -4.33
N GLN A 187 -26.54 22.87 -3.26
CA GLN A 187 -26.25 24.02 -2.40
C GLN A 187 -24.90 23.83 -1.69
N ARG A 188 -24.12 24.90 -1.61
CA ARG A 188 -22.82 24.91 -0.94
C ARG A 188 -23.01 25.40 0.49
N LEU A 189 -22.81 24.51 1.44
CA LEU A 189 -22.82 24.81 2.86
C LEU A 189 -21.40 25.15 3.31
N HIS A 190 -21.21 26.35 3.87
CA HIS A 190 -20.01 26.74 4.60
C HIS A 190 -20.34 26.72 6.09
N THR A 191 -19.56 25.97 6.86
CA THR A 191 -19.74 25.87 8.31
C THR A 191 -18.48 26.32 9.04
N GLN A 192 -18.70 27.02 10.14
CA GLN A 192 -17.70 27.50 11.09
C GLN A 192 -18.39 27.73 12.44
N PRO A 193 -17.65 27.89 13.55
CA PRO A 193 -18.24 28.32 14.82
C PRO A 193 -18.93 29.70 14.69
N LEU A 194 -20.20 29.79 15.11
CA LEU A 194 -21.05 30.97 14.99
C LEU A 194 -21.40 31.55 16.36
N SER A 195 -21.39 32.87 16.48
CA SER A 195 -22.08 33.57 17.57
C SER A 195 -23.60 33.39 17.48
N ASP A 196 -24.33 33.71 18.54
CA ASP A 196 -25.80 33.59 18.54
C ASP A 196 -26.46 34.48 17.47
N ALA A 197 -25.94 35.67 17.21
CA ALA A 197 -26.46 36.56 16.16
C ALA A 197 -26.24 35.99 14.74
N GLU A 198 -25.08 35.36 14.51
CA GLU A 198 -24.79 34.67 13.26
C GLU A 198 -25.64 33.41 13.10
N LEU A 199 -25.90 32.68 14.20
CA LEU A 199 -26.81 31.55 14.22
C LEU A 199 -28.24 31.95 13.87
N GLU A 200 -28.76 33.05 14.41
CA GLU A 200 -30.09 33.57 14.03
C GLU A 200 -30.16 33.86 12.53
N THR A 201 -29.10 34.44 11.96
CA THR A 201 -29.00 34.71 10.53
C THR A 201 -29.02 33.41 9.72
N ALA A 202 -28.25 32.40 10.15
CA ALA A 202 -28.21 31.09 9.50
C ALA A 202 -29.57 30.35 9.60
N CYS A 203 -30.24 30.42 10.74
CA CYS A 203 -31.58 29.87 10.93
C CYS A 203 -32.65 30.59 10.10
N ALA A 204 -32.48 31.87 9.81
CA ALA A 204 -33.39 32.65 8.96
C ALA A 204 -33.23 32.38 7.45
N GLU A 205 -32.13 31.72 7.05
CA GLU A 205 -31.89 31.38 5.65
C GLU A 205 -33.01 30.46 5.09
N PRO A 206 -33.55 30.75 3.89
CA PRO A 206 -34.54 29.89 3.28
C PRO A 206 -33.91 28.60 2.73
N GLY A 207 -34.72 27.56 2.58
CA GLY A 207 -34.28 26.28 2.02
C GLY A 207 -33.51 25.41 3.02
N ARG A 208 -32.70 24.50 2.47
CA ARG A 208 -32.10 23.39 3.23
C ARG A 208 -31.07 23.83 4.25
N ILE A 209 -30.27 24.84 3.93
CA ILE A 209 -29.23 25.35 4.85
C ILE A 209 -29.86 25.85 6.15
N GLY A 210 -30.86 26.73 6.06
CA GLY A 210 -31.54 27.20 7.27
C GLY A 210 -32.36 26.11 7.96
N GLU A 211 -32.93 25.14 7.22
CA GLU A 211 -33.60 23.98 7.81
C GLU A 211 -32.65 23.17 8.69
N VAL A 212 -31.45 22.87 8.19
CA VAL A 212 -30.39 22.20 8.93
C VAL A 212 -30.04 22.94 10.22
N TYR A 213 -29.80 24.26 10.15
CA TYR A 213 -29.46 25.06 11.34
C TYR A 213 -30.61 25.10 12.35
N ARG A 214 -31.86 25.28 11.89
CA ARG A 214 -33.05 25.26 12.76
C ARG A 214 -33.21 23.91 13.45
N THR A 215 -33.09 22.80 12.72
CA THR A 215 -33.19 21.45 13.30
C THR A 215 -32.07 21.19 14.31
N ALA A 216 -30.82 21.52 13.98
CA ALA A 216 -29.69 21.32 14.89
C ALA A 216 -29.81 22.16 16.17
N ARG A 217 -30.23 23.43 16.05
CA ARG A 217 -30.52 24.31 17.19
C ARG A 217 -31.63 23.76 18.06
N GLN A 218 -32.75 23.35 17.46
CA GLN A 218 -33.88 22.76 18.19
C GLN A 218 -33.46 21.51 18.97
N ILE A 219 -32.65 20.63 18.37
CA ILE A 219 -32.12 19.43 19.07
C ILE A 219 -31.27 19.88 20.26
N GLN A 220 -30.34 20.81 20.06
CA GLN A 220 -29.47 21.32 21.14
C GLN A 220 -30.28 21.91 22.30
N GLU A 221 -31.34 22.67 22.03
CA GLU A 221 -32.15 23.34 23.05
C GLU A 221 -33.12 22.38 23.75
N THR A 222 -33.76 21.47 23.00
CA THR A 222 -34.84 20.62 23.53
C THR A 222 -34.36 19.27 24.06
N GLN A 223 -33.16 18.82 23.68
CA GLN A 223 -32.59 17.53 24.08
C GLN A 223 -31.34 17.66 24.97
N ALA A 224 -31.07 18.85 25.53
CA ALA A 224 -29.84 19.12 26.29
C ALA A 224 -29.57 18.12 27.43
N GLU A 225 -30.56 17.85 28.28
CA GLU A 225 -30.45 16.90 29.40
C GLU A 225 -30.20 15.46 28.91
N LEU A 226 -30.83 15.09 27.80
CA LEU A 226 -30.67 13.77 27.22
C LEU A 226 -29.30 13.62 26.54
N ILE A 227 -28.80 14.67 25.89
CA ILE A 227 -27.44 14.73 25.35
C ILE A 227 -26.41 14.55 26.48
N GLU A 228 -26.55 15.26 27.60
CA GLU A 228 -25.63 15.13 28.74
C GLU A 228 -25.64 13.73 29.35
N SER A 229 -26.81 13.08 29.43
CA SER A 229 -26.93 11.75 30.05
C SER A 229 -26.50 10.59 29.15
N VAL A 230 -26.72 10.69 27.83
CA VAL A 230 -26.41 9.62 26.88
C VAL A 230 -24.95 9.66 26.42
N PHE A 231 -24.34 10.84 26.27
CA PHE A 231 -22.97 10.94 25.78
C PHE A 231 -21.97 10.58 26.90
N PRO A 232 -21.16 9.52 26.72
CA PRO A 232 -20.23 9.11 27.76
C PRO A 232 -19.08 10.12 27.88
N LYS A 233 -18.62 10.37 29.11
CA LYS A 233 -17.47 11.22 29.43
C LYS A 233 -16.14 10.49 29.14
N LEU A 234 -15.92 10.19 27.87
CA LEU A 234 -14.72 9.51 27.37
C LEU A 234 -13.92 10.46 26.49
N ASN A 235 -12.60 10.24 26.41
CA ASN A 235 -11.80 10.98 25.43
C ASN A 235 -12.35 10.72 24.01
N ARG A 236 -12.71 9.48 23.68
CA ARG A 236 -13.44 9.13 22.44
C ARG A 236 -14.92 9.45 22.61
N CYS A 237 -15.47 10.25 21.70
CA CYS A 237 -16.85 10.72 21.79
C CYS A 237 -17.77 9.75 21.03
N LEU A 238 -19.05 9.73 21.41
CA LEU A 238 -20.10 9.09 20.62
C LEU A 238 -20.25 9.86 19.29
N THR A 239 -19.57 9.38 18.23
CA THR A 239 -19.63 9.97 16.88
C THR A 239 -20.91 9.55 16.15
N GLY A 240 -21.10 9.94 14.88
CA GLY A 240 -22.28 9.59 14.07
C GLY A 240 -23.38 10.65 14.13
N TYR A 241 -22.95 11.91 14.29
CA TYR A 241 -23.66 13.14 14.67
C TYR A 241 -23.38 13.46 16.13
N ASP A 242 -22.29 14.21 16.32
CA ASP A 242 -21.86 14.65 17.63
C ASP A 242 -22.72 15.81 18.14
N LEU A 243 -23.83 15.44 18.79
CA LEU A 243 -24.78 16.40 19.34
C LEU A 243 -24.24 17.11 20.60
N ALA A 244 -23.31 16.49 21.34
CA ALA A 244 -22.73 17.04 22.55
C ALA A 244 -21.86 18.28 22.30
N HIS A 245 -21.27 18.39 21.11
CA HIS A 245 -20.36 19.48 20.74
C HIS A 245 -20.99 20.43 19.72
N LEU A 246 -22.32 20.56 19.71
CA LEU A 246 -23.03 21.60 18.94
C LEU A 246 -22.72 23.02 19.45
N ARG A 247 -22.21 23.13 20.68
CA ARG A 247 -21.59 24.35 21.22
C ARG A 247 -20.13 24.04 21.51
N ASP A 248 -19.23 24.95 21.14
CA ASP A 248 -17.82 24.86 21.52
C ASP A 248 -17.58 25.32 22.97
N ASP A 249 -16.35 25.19 23.47
CA ASP A 249 -15.97 25.59 24.83
C ASP A 249 -16.14 27.10 25.09
N HIS A 250 -16.32 27.91 24.04
CA HIS A 250 -16.59 29.34 24.11
C HIS A 250 -18.09 29.67 23.98
N GLY A 251 -18.96 28.65 23.94
CA GLY A 251 -20.41 28.79 23.81
C GLY A 251 -20.88 29.13 22.40
N ARG A 252 -20.03 29.08 21.37
CA ARG A 252 -20.42 29.34 19.97
C ARG A 252 -21.06 28.11 19.36
N PHE A 253 -22.06 28.29 18.51
CA PHE A 253 -22.72 27.19 17.81
C PHE A 253 -21.82 26.65 16.71
N ASN A 254 -21.50 25.35 16.73
CA ASN A 254 -20.55 24.76 15.81
C ASN A 254 -21.13 23.52 15.12
N LEU A 255 -21.59 23.70 13.88
CA LEU A 255 -22.14 22.59 13.08
C LEU A 255 -21.03 21.65 12.54
N ASN A 256 -19.75 22.04 12.61
CA ASN A 256 -18.64 21.18 12.18
C ASN A 256 -18.61 19.86 12.96
N SER A 257 -18.97 19.86 14.24
CA SER A 257 -18.98 18.66 15.09
C SER A 257 -19.91 17.57 14.56
N VAL A 258 -21.10 17.94 14.08
CA VAL A 258 -22.05 17.00 13.47
C VAL A 258 -21.53 16.46 12.14
N LEU A 259 -20.94 17.31 11.31
CA LEU A 259 -20.39 16.89 10.01
C LEU A 259 -19.15 16.00 10.18
N CYS A 260 -18.41 16.19 11.27
CA CYS A 260 -17.34 15.28 11.68
C CYS A 260 -17.95 13.96 12.19
N GLY A 261 -17.57 12.84 11.59
CA GLY A 261 -18.17 11.53 11.90
C GLY A 261 -19.50 11.25 11.20
N ALA A 262 -19.94 12.10 10.25
CA ALA A 262 -21.17 11.89 9.49
C ALA A 262 -21.06 10.82 8.38
N GLU A 263 -19.86 10.33 8.09
CA GLU A 263 -19.61 9.26 7.10
C GLU A 263 -20.26 9.53 5.72
N GLY A 264 -20.37 10.80 5.33
CA GLY A 264 -20.96 11.20 4.06
C GLY A 264 -22.47 11.04 3.96
N SER A 265 -23.18 10.83 5.08
CA SER A 265 -24.64 10.74 5.12
C SER A 265 -25.31 12.11 5.07
N LEU A 266 -24.61 13.19 5.38
CA LEU A 266 -25.18 14.56 5.45
C LEU A 266 -24.77 15.45 4.27
N GLY A 267 -23.83 15.01 3.43
CA GLY A 267 -23.33 15.81 2.31
C GLY A 267 -21.93 15.39 1.88
N PHE A 268 -21.42 16.07 0.86
CA PHE A 268 -20.06 15.88 0.36
C PHE A 268 -19.15 16.98 0.91
N VAL A 269 -18.29 16.65 1.87
CA VAL A 269 -17.18 17.53 2.26
C VAL A 269 -16.20 17.62 1.07
N VAL A 270 -16.00 18.82 0.53
CA VAL A 270 -15.17 19.06 -0.67
C VAL A 270 -13.87 19.81 -0.34
N GLU A 271 -13.89 20.65 0.69
CA GLU A 271 -12.74 21.45 1.15
C GLU A 271 -12.84 21.66 2.66
N ALA A 272 -11.69 21.76 3.32
CA ALA A 272 -11.59 22.00 4.74
C ALA A 272 -10.47 23.01 5.04
N LYS A 273 -10.73 23.89 6.00
CA LYS A 273 -9.70 24.71 6.66
C LYS A 273 -9.40 24.11 8.02
N LEU A 274 -8.14 23.78 8.25
CA LEU A 274 -7.67 23.07 9.43
C LEU A 274 -6.62 23.91 10.16
N ASN A 275 -6.64 23.93 11.49
CA ASN A 275 -5.46 24.39 12.22
C ASN A 275 -4.33 23.35 12.09
N VAL A 276 -3.10 23.81 12.30
CA VAL A 276 -1.91 22.95 12.32
C VAL A 276 -1.04 23.32 13.52
N LEU A 277 -0.33 22.35 14.06
CA LEU A 277 0.46 22.51 15.29
C LEU A 277 1.96 22.58 14.97
N PRO A 278 2.77 23.23 15.82
CA PRO A 278 4.23 23.13 15.76
C PRO A 278 4.70 21.69 16.03
N ILE A 279 5.65 21.20 15.23
CA ILE A 279 6.30 19.90 15.47
C ILE A 279 7.16 20.00 16.74
N PRO A 280 6.99 19.11 17.74
CA PRO A 280 7.85 19.08 18.92
C PRO A 280 9.34 18.94 18.57
N LYS A 281 10.22 19.66 19.25
CA LYS A 281 11.66 19.64 18.95
C LYS A 281 12.37 18.38 19.45
N TYR A 282 11.85 17.75 20.49
CA TYR A 282 12.47 16.60 21.12
C TYR A 282 11.42 15.61 21.62
N SER A 283 11.67 14.33 21.37
CA SER A 283 10.83 13.23 21.86
C SER A 283 11.72 12.10 22.38
N VAL A 284 11.24 11.43 23.41
CA VAL A 284 11.84 10.21 23.97
C VAL A 284 10.73 9.17 24.09
N LEU A 285 11.00 7.96 23.61
CA LEU A 285 10.10 6.83 23.74
C LEU A 285 10.69 5.83 24.73
N VAL A 286 9.94 5.55 25.79
CA VAL A 286 10.29 4.55 26.82
C VAL A 286 9.56 3.25 26.48
N ASN A 287 10.31 2.21 26.12
CA ASN A 287 9.75 0.90 25.77
C ASN A 287 9.76 0.00 27.01
N VAL A 288 8.59 -0.24 27.60
CA VAL A 288 8.44 -1.09 28.80
C VAL A 288 8.01 -2.50 28.38
N ARG A 289 8.68 -3.52 28.91
CA ARG A 289 8.47 -4.94 28.56
C ARG A 289 7.84 -5.71 29.70
N TYR A 290 6.92 -6.62 29.38
CA TYR A 290 6.14 -7.40 30.34
C TYR A 290 6.16 -8.89 30.04
N GLY A 291 6.04 -9.71 31.09
CA GLY A 291 5.87 -11.16 30.98
C GLY A 291 4.45 -11.58 30.57
N SER A 292 3.49 -10.66 30.59
CA SER A 292 2.10 -10.87 30.18
C SER A 292 1.52 -9.61 29.56
N PHE A 293 0.65 -9.77 28.57
CA PHE A 293 -0.09 -8.65 27.98
C PHE A 293 -1.08 -8.03 28.99
N MET A 294 -1.66 -8.82 29.90
CA MET A 294 -2.57 -8.27 30.91
C MET A 294 -1.84 -7.39 31.93
N ASP A 295 -0.58 -7.69 32.21
CA ASP A 295 0.24 -6.88 33.11
C ASP A 295 0.54 -5.53 32.48
N ALA A 296 0.83 -5.50 31.16
CA ALA A 296 0.97 -4.27 30.40
C ALA A 296 -0.31 -3.38 30.47
N LEU A 297 -1.49 -3.98 30.39
CA LEU A 297 -2.77 -3.25 30.50
C LEU A 297 -3.07 -2.78 31.92
N ARG A 298 -2.75 -3.58 32.96
CA ARG A 298 -2.96 -3.18 34.35
C ARG A 298 -2.01 -2.08 34.81
N ASP A 299 -0.80 -2.06 34.24
CA ASP A 299 0.19 -1.02 34.51
C ASP A 299 -0.23 0.36 33.96
N ALA A 300 -1.10 0.38 32.94
CA ALA A 300 -1.54 1.59 32.25
C ALA A 300 -1.86 2.78 33.14
N ASN A 301 -2.63 2.57 34.21
CA ASN A 301 -3.07 3.63 35.11
C ASN A 301 -1.88 4.24 35.89
N ALA A 302 -0.92 3.41 36.30
CA ALA A 302 0.28 3.87 36.97
C ALA A 302 1.16 4.70 36.01
N LEU A 303 1.27 4.26 34.76
CA LEU A 303 2.01 4.98 33.71
C LEU A 303 1.35 6.33 33.36
N LEU A 304 0.03 6.34 33.22
CA LEU A 304 -0.77 7.53 32.92
C LEU A 304 -0.64 8.64 33.98
N ALA A 305 -0.39 8.30 35.24
CA ALA A 305 -0.20 9.28 36.31
C ALA A 305 0.97 10.25 36.05
N HIS A 306 1.93 9.86 35.19
CA HIS A 306 3.07 10.68 34.77
C HIS A 306 2.78 11.56 33.55
N LYS A 307 1.54 11.56 33.05
CA LYS A 307 1.07 12.39 31.92
C LYS A 307 1.96 12.32 30.66
N PRO A 308 2.29 11.12 30.16
CA PRO A 308 2.98 10.99 28.89
C PRO A 308 2.12 11.55 27.74
N LEU A 309 2.75 11.84 26.60
CA LEU A 309 2.06 12.26 25.38
C LEU A 309 1.10 11.16 24.88
N SER A 310 1.58 9.92 24.88
CA SER A 310 0.82 8.74 24.45
C SER A 310 1.34 7.45 25.06
N ILE A 311 0.46 6.44 25.17
CA ILE A 311 0.80 5.08 25.58
C ILE A 311 0.21 4.09 24.57
N GLU A 312 1.08 3.54 23.71
CA GLU A 312 0.70 2.45 22.81
C GLU A 312 0.97 1.09 23.47
N THR A 313 0.12 0.10 23.21
CA THR A 313 0.41 -1.28 23.61
C THR A 313 0.34 -2.27 22.45
N VAL A 314 1.14 -3.33 22.56
CA VAL A 314 1.25 -4.41 21.57
C VAL A 314 1.33 -5.76 22.28
N ASP A 315 0.53 -6.73 21.82
CA ASP A 315 0.59 -8.09 22.31
C ASP A 315 1.77 -8.91 21.75
N SER A 316 1.99 -10.09 22.32
CA SER A 316 3.04 -11.00 21.90
C SER A 316 2.93 -11.42 20.43
N ARG A 317 1.72 -11.57 19.89
CA ARG A 317 1.51 -12.05 18.51
C ARG A 317 1.94 -11.02 17.49
N VAL A 318 1.53 -9.77 17.67
CA VAL A 318 1.93 -8.65 16.81
C VAL A 318 3.44 -8.43 16.91
N LEU A 319 4.01 -8.51 18.12
CA LEU A 319 5.46 -8.40 18.33
C LEU A 319 6.23 -9.51 17.59
N LEU A 320 5.83 -10.78 17.75
CA LEU A 320 6.48 -11.92 17.10
C LEU A 320 6.42 -11.84 15.57
N LEU A 321 5.35 -11.26 15.01
CA LEU A 321 5.27 -10.97 13.57
C LEU A 321 6.24 -9.86 13.16
N ALA A 322 6.35 -8.80 13.98
CA ALA A 322 7.31 -7.72 13.76
C ALA A 322 8.75 -8.26 13.71
N MET A 323 9.11 -9.15 14.64
CA MET A 323 10.44 -9.78 14.74
C MET A 323 10.87 -10.53 13.47
N LYS A 324 9.92 -10.97 12.64
CA LYS A 324 10.18 -11.68 11.39
C LYS A 324 10.24 -10.75 10.16
N ASP A 325 9.84 -9.49 10.28
CA ASP A 325 9.86 -8.53 9.19
C ASP A 325 11.17 -7.74 9.13
N ILE A 326 11.48 -7.22 7.94
CA ILE A 326 12.67 -6.42 7.66
C ILE A 326 12.89 -5.27 8.67
N VAL A 327 11.80 -4.64 9.13
CA VAL A 327 11.88 -3.48 10.03
C VAL A 327 12.51 -3.83 11.39
N TRP A 328 12.50 -5.12 11.78
CA TRP A 328 13.05 -5.54 13.07
C TRP A 328 14.53 -5.22 13.21
N HIS A 329 15.31 -5.39 12.14
CA HIS A 329 16.76 -5.17 12.17
C HIS A 329 17.15 -3.73 12.55
N SER A 330 16.27 -2.75 12.34
CA SER A 330 16.52 -1.35 12.70
C SER A 330 16.04 -0.97 14.11
N VAL A 331 15.36 -1.87 14.82
CA VAL A 331 14.75 -1.57 16.15
C VAL A 331 15.04 -2.64 17.21
N ALA A 332 15.68 -3.76 16.86
CA ALA A 332 15.92 -4.88 17.77
C ALA A 332 16.67 -4.47 19.05
N GLU A 333 17.53 -3.45 18.98
CA GLU A 333 18.24 -2.89 20.14
C GLU A 333 17.31 -2.39 21.25
N TYR A 334 16.11 -1.94 20.91
CA TYR A 334 15.11 -1.45 21.86
C TYR A 334 14.32 -2.58 22.54
N PHE A 335 14.44 -3.82 22.06
CA PHE A 335 13.70 -4.98 22.55
C PHE A 335 14.65 -6.16 22.85
N PRO A 336 15.49 -6.06 23.91
CA PRO A 336 16.46 -7.10 24.20
C PRO A 336 15.78 -8.44 24.47
N ALA A 337 16.34 -9.51 23.91
CA ALA A 337 15.80 -10.85 24.08
C ALA A 337 16.24 -11.45 25.42
N ASP A 338 15.31 -12.08 26.11
CA ASP A 338 15.56 -12.92 27.28
C ASP A 338 14.85 -14.26 27.02
N ALA A 339 15.63 -15.34 26.93
CA ALA A 339 15.12 -16.66 26.60
C ALA A 339 14.41 -17.34 27.79
N GLU A 340 14.76 -16.96 29.03
CA GLU A 340 14.15 -17.48 30.24
C GLU A 340 12.86 -16.73 30.56
N ARG A 341 12.82 -15.43 30.27
CA ARG A 341 11.67 -14.54 30.51
C ARG A 341 11.24 -13.83 29.22
N PRO A 342 10.51 -14.51 28.31
CA PRO A 342 10.12 -13.92 27.04
C PRO A 342 9.21 -12.71 27.21
N THR A 343 9.41 -11.67 26.40
CA THR A 343 8.53 -10.50 26.35
C THR A 343 7.21 -10.87 25.66
N LEU A 344 6.09 -10.81 26.39
CA LEU A 344 4.76 -11.15 25.90
C LEU A 344 3.81 -9.94 25.81
N GLY A 345 4.26 -8.76 26.23
CA GLY A 345 3.55 -7.49 26.07
C GLY A 345 4.53 -6.32 26.14
N ILE A 346 4.22 -5.23 25.44
CA ILE A 346 5.03 -4.00 25.43
C ILE A 346 4.12 -2.79 25.52
N ASN A 347 4.49 -1.83 26.35
CA ASN A 347 3.98 -0.46 26.30
C ASN A 347 5.06 0.47 25.74
N LEU A 348 4.70 1.29 24.74
CA LEU A 348 5.54 2.34 24.17
C LEU A 348 5.03 3.67 24.70
N VAL A 349 5.78 4.29 25.62
CA VAL A 349 5.38 5.50 26.34
C VAL A 349 6.17 6.69 25.82
N GLU A 350 5.51 7.65 25.18
CA GLU A 350 6.17 8.80 24.56
C GLU A 350 6.10 10.04 25.45
N PHE A 351 7.24 10.72 25.60
CA PHE A 351 7.34 12.07 26.14
C PHE A 351 7.89 12.98 25.05
N SER A 352 7.27 14.14 24.85
CA SER A 352 7.70 15.10 23.82
C SER A 352 7.55 16.53 24.30
N GLY A 353 8.46 17.39 23.87
CA GLY A 353 8.42 18.81 24.20
C GLY A 353 9.46 19.62 23.45
N ASP A 354 9.47 20.92 23.71
CA ASP A 354 10.41 21.86 23.10
C ASP A 354 11.70 22.07 23.92
N ASP A 355 11.66 21.78 25.22
CA ASP A 355 12.80 21.83 26.12
C ASP A 355 13.33 20.42 26.42
N VAL A 356 14.53 20.15 25.92
CA VAL A 356 15.23 18.87 26.10
C VAL A 356 15.49 18.57 27.57
N ALA A 357 15.83 19.57 28.39
CA ALA A 357 16.13 19.36 29.81
C ALA A 357 14.87 18.98 30.58
N GLN A 358 13.74 19.61 30.28
CA GLN A 358 12.44 19.29 30.88
C GLN A 358 12.02 17.86 30.50
N VAL A 359 12.02 17.51 29.22
CA VAL A 359 11.61 16.17 28.76
C VAL A 359 12.50 15.09 29.39
N ASN A 360 13.82 15.32 29.44
CA ASN A 360 14.73 14.37 30.09
C ASN A 360 14.49 14.25 31.60
N ALA A 361 14.10 15.32 32.28
CA ALA A 361 13.74 15.27 33.70
C ALA A 361 12.44 14.48 33.94
N GLU A 362 11.44 14.66 33.09
CA GLU A 362 10.19 13.88 33.11
C GLU A 362 10.46 12.39 32.86
N VAL A 363 11.26 12.06 31.85
CA VAL A 363 11.68 10.68 31.55
C VAL A 363 12.48 10.08 32.71
N ALA A 364 13.39 10.84 33.33
CA ALA A 364 14.16 10.36 34.48
C ALA A 364 13.25 10.05 35.67
N ALA A 365 12.30 10.92 35.98
CA ALA A 365 11.30 10.68 37.03
C ALA A 365 10.43 9.45 36.72
N PHE A 366 10.03 9.28 35.46
CA PHE A 366 9.28 8.11 35.00
C PHE A 366 10.09 6.82 35.15
N VAL A 367 11.37 6.81 34.77
CA VAL A 367 12.27 5.66 34.93
C VAL A 367 12.45 5.30 36.41
N VAL A 368 12.61 6.30 37.28
CA VAL A 368 12.66 6.09 38.74
C VAL A 368 11.37 5.42 39.23
N HIS A 369 10.20 5.85 38.76
CA HIS A 369 8.94 5.20 39.09
C HIS A 369 8.92 3.73 38.65
N LEU A 370 9.32 3.42 37.40
CA LEU A 370 9.38 2.04 36.90
C LEU A 370 10.28 1.12 37.74
N GLN A 371 11.31 1.67 38.37
CA GLN A 371 12.26 0.92 39.23
C GLN A 371 11.73 0.67 40.65
N HIS A 372 10.91 1.58 41.18
CA HIS A 372 10.42 1.51 42.57
C HIS A 372 9.04 0.90 42.70
N ASP A 373 8.18 1.06 41.69
CA ASP A 373 6.85 0.48 41.72
C ASP A 373 6.89 -1.03 41.44
N THR A 374 6.60 -1.83 42.47
CA THR A 374 6.57 -3.29 42.38
C THR A 374 5.15 -3.84 42.30
N THR A 375 4.13 -3.00 42.05
CA THR A 375 2.73 -3.46 41.94
C THR A 375 2.50 -4.40 40.76
N ILE A 376 3.20 -4.15 39.65
CA ILE A 376 3.20 -4.99 38.44
C ILE A 376 4.64 -5.40 38.12
N GLU A 377 4.84 -6.67 37.78
CA GLU A 377 6.14 -7.18 37.37
C GLU A 377 6.49 -6.69 35.95
N ARG A 378 7.57 -5.93 35.83
CA ARG A 378 8.14 -5.47 34.55
C ARG A 378 9.43 -6.24 34.27
N LEU A 379 9.63 -6.67 33.02
CA LEU A 379 10.88 -7.33 32.58
C LEU A 379 12.03 -6.33 32.41
N GLY A 380 11.70 -5.05 32.28
CA GLY A 380 12.65 -3.94 32.14
C GLY A 380 12.19 -2.93 31.09
N HIS A 381 13.01 -1.89 30.87
CA HIS A 381 12.72 -0.84 29.90
C HIS A 381 13.96 -0.49 29.05
N THR A 382 13.74 0.13 27.89
CA THR A 382 14.77 0.75 27.04
C THR A 382 14.32 2.14 26.59
N LEU A 383 15.27 2.98 26.16
CA LEU A 383 15.00 4.33 25.66
C LEU A 383 15.31 4.43 24.17
N ALA A 384 14.41 5.04 23.42
CA ALA A 384 14.66 5.53 22.07
C ALA A 384 14.60 7.07 22.11
N GLU A 385 15.79 7.69 22.10
CA GLU A 385 15.95 9.13 22.28
C GLU A 385 16.08 9.86 20.95
N GLY A 386 15.32 10.95 20.80
CA GLY A 386 15.33 11.79 19.61
C GLY A 386 14.40 11.29 18.50
N ALA A 387 13.98 12.24 17.64
CA ALA A 387 12.96 12.00 16.63
C ALA A 387 13.28 10.84 15.68
N GLU A 388 14.55 10.61 15.33
CA GLU A 388 14.92 9.51 14.43
C GLU A 388 14.65 8.13 15.07
N ALA A 389 15.11 7.92 16.31
CA ALA A 389 14.93 6.68 17.04
C ALA A 389 13.44 6.38 17.30
N VAL A 390 12.70 7.40 17.78
CA VAL A 390 11.25 7.33 18.01
C VAL A 390 10.51 6.94 16.73
N ASN A 391 10.82 7.59 15.60
CA ASN A 391 10.21 7.28 14.31
C ASN A 391 10.50 5.84 13.84
N ARG A 392 11.70 5.28 14.11
CA ARG A 392 12.01 3.88 13.76
C ARG A 392 11.11 2.90 14.52
N VAL A 393 10.91 3.11 15.82
CA VAL A 393 10.05 2.25 16.64
C VAL A 393 8.58 2.36 16.22
N TYR A 394 8.07 3.58 15.98
CA TYR A 394 6.70 3.75 15.50
C TYR A 394 6.47 3.23 14.08
N ALA A 395 7.48 3.33 13.19
CA ALA A 395 7.41 2.71 11.87
C ALA A 395 7.26 1.19 11.97
N MET A 396 7.96 0.53 12.91
CA MET A 396 7.74 -0.87 13.22
C MET A 396 6.30 -1.11 13.70
N ARG A 397 5.86 -0.38 14.74
CA ARG A 397 4.52 -0.51 15.32
C ARG A 397 3.40 -0.44 14.26
N LYS A 398 3.45 0.57 13.40
CA LYS A 398 2.49 0.82 12.31
C LYS A 398 2.50 -0.29 11.27
N ARG A 399 3.68 -0.80 10.94
CA ARG A 399 3.87 -1.88 9.97
C ARG A 399 3.37 -3.23 10.50
N SER A 400 3.58 -3.53 11.78
CA SER A 400 3.19 -4.79 12.43
C SER A 400 1.69 -5.07 12.38
N VAL A 401 0.84 -4.04 12.43
CA VAL A 401 -0.62 -4.19 12.23
C VAL A 401 -0.93 -4.76 10.84
N GLY A 402 -0.23 -4.29 9.81
CA GLY A 402 -0.39 -4.80 8.45
C GLY A 402 0.05 -6.25 8.30
N LEU A 403 1.03 -6.69 9.12
CA LEU A 403 1.55 -8.06 9.10
C LEU A 403 0.59 -9.08 9.72
N LEU A 404 -0.38 -8.67 10.54
CA LEU A 404 -1.39 -9.57 11.09
C LEU A 404 -2.15 -10.33 10.00
N GLY A 405 -2.32 -9.73 8.83
CA GLY A 405 -2.95 -10.42 7.70
C GLY A 405 -2.01 -11.36 6.92
N ASN A 406 -0.71 -11.37 7.20
CA ASN A 406 0.32 -12.18 6.54
C ASN A 406 0.68 -13.44 7.35
N VAL A 407 -0.32 -14.07 7.94
CA VAL A 407 -0.19 -15.37 8.60
C VAL A 407 -0.26 -16.51 7.59
N GLU A 408 0.35 -17.64 7.94
CA GLU A 408 0.23 -18.88 7.17
C GLU A 408 -1.16 -19.51 7.36
N GLY A 409 -1.68 -20.17 6.31
CA GLY A 409 -3.01 -20.78 6.32
C GLY A 409 -4.17 -19.85 5.98
N GLU A 410 -5.39 -20.33 6.14
CA GLU A 410 -6.62 -19.62 5.71
C GLU A 410 -7.32 -18.86 6.84
N ILE A 411 -7.08 -19.25 8.09
CA ILE A 411 -7.58 -18.55 9.29
C ILE A 411 -6.75 -17.28 9.48
N ARG A 412 -7.37 -16.11 9.37
CA ARG A 412 -6.68 -14.81 9.40
C ARG A 412 -7.41 -13.81 10.31
N PRO A 413 -6.70 -12.93 11.04
CA PRO A 413 -7.31 -11.85 11.83
C PRO A 413 -8.21 -10.93 11.00
N GLN A 414 -9.46 -10.72 11.45
CA GLN A 414 -10.49 -9.97 10.75
C GLN A 414 -10.92 -8.70 11.52
N PRO A 415 -11.12 -7.55 10.82
CA PRO A 415 -11.52 -6.29 11.45
C PRO A 415 -13.06 -6.13 11.50
N PHE A 416 -13.73 -6.81 12.44
CA PHE A 416 -15.21 -6.68 12.57
C PHE A 416 -15.72 -6.31 13.97
N VAL A 417 -14.91 -6.56 15.01
CA VAL A 417 -15.18 -6.16 16.41
C VAL A 417 -14.03 -5.35 17.02
N GLU A 418 -13.16 -4.79 16.17
CA GLU A 418 -12.08 -3.92 16.64
C GLU A 418 -12.60 -2.52 17.01
N ASP A 419 -11.73 -1.74 17.66
CA ASP A 419 -11.96 -0.31 17.94
C ASP A 419 -13.06 -0.06 18.98
N THR A 420 -12.97 -0.77 20.11
CA THR A 420 -13.81 -0.51 21.28
C THR A 420 -13.10 0.46 22.22
N ALA A 421 -13.85 1.41 22.76
CA ALA A 421 -13.36 2.41 23.70
C ALA A 421 -14.12 2.27 25.02
N VAL A 422 -13.40 2.12 26.14
CA VAL A 422 -13.97 2.07 27.49
C VAL A 422 -13.19 3.05 28.38
N PRO A 423 -13.68 3.42 29.58
CA PRO A 423 -12.88 4.20 30.51
C PRO A 423 -11.52 3.52 30.76
N PRO A 424 -10.37 4.21 30.66
CA PRO A 424 -9.04 3.61 30.80
C PRO A 424 -8.88 2.79 32.09
N GLU A 425 -9.48 3.24 33.19
CA GLU A 425 -9.45 2.57 34.48
C GLU A 425 -10.18 1.21 34.49
N ARG A 426 -11.05 0.96 33.51
CA ARG A 426 -11.78 -0.32 33.33
C ARG A 426 -11.23 -1.18 32.19
N LEU A 427 -10.24 -0.69 31.44
CA LEU A 427 -9.76 -1.34 30.22
C LEU A 427 -9.24 -2.76 30.47
N ALA A 428 -8.46 -2.98 31.54
CA ALA A 428 -7.90 -4.30 31.84
C ALA A 428 -9.00 -5.35 32.12
N ASP A 429 -10.03 -5.01 32.89
CA ASP A 429 -11.13 -5.92 33.22
C ASP A 429 -11.99 -6.22 31.99
N TYR A 430 -12.31 -5.18 31.21
CA TYR A 430 -13.01 -5.32 29.92
C TYR A 430 -12.28 -6.28 28.98
N ILE A 431 -10.95 -6.16 28.85
CA ILE A 431 -10.16 -7.04 27.98
C ILE A 431 -10.08 -8.46 28.54
N ALA A 432 -10.08 -8.65 29.86
CA ALA A 432 -10.14 -10.00 30.43
C ALA A 432 -11.46 -10.72 30.03
N GLU A 433 -12.60 -10.04 30.14
CA GLU A 433 -13.90 -10.60 29.70
C GLU A 433 -13.99 -10.76 28.18
N PHE A 434 -13.48 -9.81 27.40
CA PHE A 434 -13.46 -9.92 25.93
C PHE A 434 -12.61 -11.13 25.49
N ARG A 435 -11.46 -11.36 26.14
CA ARG A 435 -10.65 -12.56 25.89
C ARG A 435 -11.42 -13.83 26.22
N ALA A 436 -12.05 -13.88 27.39
CA ALA A 436 -12.86 -15.05 27.78
C ALA A 436 -14.00 -15.32 26.79
N LEU A 437 -14.64 -14.28 26.25
CA LEU A 437 -15.65 -14.39 25.19
C LEU A 437 -15.06 -15.05 23.93
N LEU A 438 -13.93 -14.56 23.43
CA LEU A 438 -13.29 -15.12 22.22
C LEU A 438 -12.74 -16.54 22.45
N ASP A 439 -12.15 -16.79 23.62
CA ASP A 439 -11.66 -18.10 24.04
C ASP A 439 -12.81 -19.12 24.15
N GLY A 440 -13.99 -18.69 24.62
CA GLY A 440 -15.21 -19.50 24.65
C GLY A 440 -15.71 -19.94 23.26
N HIS A 441 -15.36 -19.19 22.22
CA HIS A 441 -15.57 -19.58 20.82
C HIS A 441 -14.37 -20.32 20.20
N GLY A 442 -13.32 -20.60 20.97
CA GLY A 442 -12.09 -21.25 20.49
C GLY A 442 -11.28 -20.41 19.50
N LEU A 443 -11.45 -19.08 19.52
CA LEU A 443 -10.83 -18.19 18.56
C LEU A 443 -9.47 -17.70 19.03
N SER A 444 -8.55 -17.61 18.07
CA SER A 444 -7.27 -16.93 18.25
C SER A 444 -7.43 -15.46 17.82
N TYR A 445 -6.75 -14.51 18.45
CA TYR A 445 -6.90 -13.07 18.14
C TYR A 445 -5.56 -12.33 18.25
N GLY A 446 -5.46 -11.15 17.65
CA GLY A 446 -4.34 -10.21 17.88
C GLY A 446 -4.86 -8.91 18.47
N MET A 447 -4.10 -8.32 19.40
CA MET A 447 -4.48 -7.12 20.15
C MET A 447 -3.41 -6.02 20.11
N PHE A 448 -3.86 -4.78 19.94
CA PHE A 448 -3.03 -3.58 19.97
C PHE A 448 -3.90 -2.34 20.18
N GLY A 449 -3.34 -1.21 20.63
CA GLY A 449 -4.12 0.03 20.71
C GLY A 449 -3.54 1.12 21.60
N HIS A 450 -4.41 2.09 21.89
CA HIS A 450 -4.14 3.35 22.59
C HIS A 450 -4.66 3.22 24.02
N VAL A 451 -3.80 2.79 24.92
CA VAL A 451 -4.18 2.46 26.30
C VAL A 451 -4.60 3.72 27.05
N ASP A 452 -3.91 4.83 26.78
CA ASP A 452 -4.18 6.15 27.31
C ASP A 452 -5.58 6.68 26.98
N ALA A 453 -6.10 6.34 25.80
CA ALA A 453 -7.45 6.70 25.37
C ALA A 453 -8.51 5.65 25.74
N GLY A 454 -8.12 4.54 26.38
CA GLY A 454 -9.02 3.43 26.69
C GLY A 454 -9.48 2.65 25.44
N VAL A 455 -8.71 2.70 24.35
CA VAL A 455 -9.07 2.09 23.05
C VAL A 455 -8.20 0.87 22.77
N LEU A 456 -8.84 -0.27 22.47
CA LEU A 456 -8.15 -1.45 21.98
C LEU A 456 -8.74 -1.98 20.68
N HIS A 457 -7.85 -2.39 19.78
CA HIS A 457 -8.17 -3.06 18.54
C HIS A 457 -7.95 -4.56 18.71
N VAL A 458 -9.06 -5.30 18.72
CA VAL A 458 -9.06 -6.76 18.82
C VAL A 458 -9.51 -7.35 17.49
N ARG A 459 -8.66 -8.20 16.90
CA ARG A 459 -8.97 -8.87 15.63
C ARG A 459 -9.03 -10.39 15.79
N PRO A 460 -10.24 -10.98 15.94
CA PRO A 460 -10.41 -12.42 15.93
C PRO A 460 -9.99 -13.03 14.59
N ALA A 461 -9.33 -14.18 14.63
CA ALA A 461 -8.86 -14.89 13.45
C ALA A 461 -9.91 -15.92 13.00
N LEU A 462 -10.41 -15.73 11.79
CA LEU A 462 -11.45 -16.55 11.17
C LEU A 462 -11.05 -16.87 9.73
N ASP A 463 -11.43 -18.06 9.26
CA ASP A 463 -11.52 -18.32 7.82
C ASP A 463 -12.87 -17.86 7.30
N MET A 464 -12.89 -16.70 6.64
CA MET A 464 -14.12 -16.13 6.07
C MET A 464 -14.70 -16.96 4.91
N LYS A 465 -13.95 -17.93 4.37
CA LYS A 465 -14.44 -18.85 3.33
C LYS A 465 -15.19 -20.03 3.92
N ASP A 466 -14.97 -20.36 5.19
CA ASP A 466 -15.74 -21.38 5.93
C ASP A 466 -17.07 -20.76 6.40
N PRO A 467 -18.23 -21.27 5.92
CA PRO A 467 -19.55 -20.75 6.32
C PRO A 467 -19.80 -20.81 7.83
N ALA A 468 -19.27 -21.83 8.54
CA ALA A 468 -19.48 -21.98 9.97
C ALA A 468 -18.75 -20.88 10.75
N GLN A 469 -17.51 -20.58 10.36
CA GLN A 469 -16.73 -19.49 10.97
C GLN A 469 -17.25 -18.11 10.56
N ALA A 470 -17.64 -17.91 9.30
CA ALA A 470 -18.23 -16.65 8.84
C ALA A 470 -19.53 -16.31 9.60
N ALA A 471 -20.33 -17.32 9.95
CA ALA A 471 -21.55 -17.14 10.74
C ALA A 471 -21.29 -16.63 12.17
N LEU A 472 -20.07 -16.77 12.70
CA LEU A 472 -19.70 -16.27 14.04
C LEU A 472 -19.60 -14.73 14.10
N VAL A 473 -19.50 -14.04 12.96
CA VAL A 473 -19.35 -12.57 12.93
C VAL A 473 -20.47 -11.87 13.70
N LYS A 474 -21.72 -12.27 13.47
CA LYS A 474 -22.89 -11.65 14.11
C LYS A 474 -22.95 -11.88 15.64
N PRO A 475 -22.99 -13.12 16.15
CA PRO A 475 -23.09 -13.36 17.58
C PRO A 475 -21.93 -12.76 18.38
N ILE A 476 -20.71 -12.77 17.83
CA ILE A 476 -19.56 -12.12 18.47
C ILE A 476 -19.73 -10.60 18.46
N SER A 477 -20.21 -10.00 17.36
CA SER A 477 -20.47 -8.55 17.31
C SER A 477 -21.53 -8.12 18.33
N ASP A 478 -22.59 -8.91 18.48
CA ASP A 478 -23.67 -8.66 19.45
C ASP A 478 -23.14 -8.74 20.90
N ALA A 479 -22.39 -9.80 21.21
CA ALA A 479 -21.81 -9.99 22.54
C ALA A 479 -20.77 -8.91 22.88
N VAL A 480 -19.96 -8.47 21.91
CA VAL A 480 -19.00 -7.37 22.12
C VAL A 480 -19.72 -6.03 22.29
N ALA A 481 -20.81 -5.77 21.56
CA ALA A 481 -21.62 -4.57 21.74
C ALA A 481 -22.22 -4.52 23.15
N GLU A 482 -22.83 -5.60 23.62
CA GLU A 482 -23.36 -5.73 24.97
C GLU A 482 -22.27 -5.56 26.05
N LEU A 483 -21.14 -6.27 25.89
CA LEU A 483 -20.00 -6.16 26.80
C LEU A 483 -19.50 -4.71 26.88
N THR A 484 -19.39 -4.03 25.75
CA THR A 484 -18.90 -2.64 25.70
C THR A 484 -19.86 -1.68 26.41
N GLN A 485 -21.18 -1.86 26.25
CA GLN A 485 -22.18 -1.08 26.98
C GLN A 485 -22.13 -1.33 28.49
N ARG A 486 -21.97 -2.59 28.94
CA ARG A 486 -21.82 -2.92 30.37
C ARG A 486 -20.67 -2.18 31.04
N TYR A 487 -19.62 -1.89 30.28
CA TYR A 487 -18.44 -1.16 30.74
C TYR A 487 -18.51 0.36 30.51
N GLY A 488 -19.67 0.90 30.11
CA GLY A 488 -19.86 2.34 29.86
C GLY A 488 -19.07 2.86 28.65
N GLY A 489 -18.77 1.98 27.70
CA GLY A 489 -17.94 2.27 26.54
C GLY A 489 -18.70 2.53 25.24
N LEU A 490 -17.94 2.60 24.15
CA LEU A 490 -18.38 2.78 22.78
C LEU A 490 -17.85 1.66 21.90
N LEU A 491 -18.70 1.15 21.02
CA LEU A 491 -18.34 0.09 20.08
C LEU A 491 -17.40 0.60 18.96
N TRP A 492 -17.34 1.91 18.71
CA TRP A 492 -16.50 2.56 17.68
C TRP A 492 -15.77 3.77 18.28
N GLY A 493 -14.49 3.64 18.59
CA GLY A 493 -13.67 4.72 19.13
C GLY A 493 -13.19 5.72 18.07
N GLU A 494 -12.66 5.23 16.94
CA GLU A 494 -11.93 6.04 15.95
C GLU A 494 -12.13 5.65 14.48
N HIS A 495 -12.58 4.42 14.20
CA HIS A 495 -12.72 3.91 12.84
C HIS A 495 -14.05 4.29 12.18
N GLY A 496 -14.99 4.86 12.92
CA GLY A 496 -16.38 5.05 12.47
C GLY A 496 -17.19 3.75 12.45
N LYS A 497 -18.44 3.83 12.03
CA LYS A 497 -19.47 2.79 12.19
C LYS A 497 -19.66 1.97 10.94
N GLY A 498 -19.85 2.60 9.78
CA GLY A 498 -20.26 1.92 8.56
C GLY A 498 -21.46 1.00 8.81
N LEU A 499 -21.30 -0.29 8.56
CA LEU A 499 -22.35 -1.31 8.79
C LEU A 499 -22.58 -1.67 10.26
N ARG A 500 -21.65 -1.31 11.16
CA ARG A 500 -21.88 -1.40 12.63
C ARG A 500 -22.91 -0.37 13.10
N SER A 501 -23.42 0.46 12.19
CA SER A 501 -24.53 1.36 12.48
C SER A 501 -25.79 0.63 12.94
N GLU A 502 -25.92 -0.67 12.67
CA GLU A 502 -26.97 -1.52 13.25
C GLU A 502 -27.14 -1.32 14.76
N TYR A 503 -26.05 -1.04 15.50
CA TYR A 503 -26.07 -0.85 16.95
C TYR A 503 -26.36 0.60 17.38
N VAL A 504 -26.38 1.57 16.46
CA VAL A 504 -26.59 3.00 16.78
C VAL A 504 -27.86 3.26 17.61
N PRO A 505 -29.03 2.67 17.28
CA PRO A 505 -30.23 2.88 18.08
C PRO A 505 -30.04 2.48 19.55
N ALA A 506 -29.28 1.41 19.82
CA ALA A 506 -29.02 0.95 21.18
C ALA A 506 -28.04 1.84 21.96
N PHE A 507 -27.09 2.49 21.29
CA PHE A 507 -26.11 3.38 21.94
C PHE A 507 -26.63 4.81 22.13
N PHE A 508 -27.48 5.30 21.22
CA PHE A 508 -28.11 6.63 21.35
C PHE A 508 -29.42 6.58 22.15
N GLY A 509 -30.08 5.42 22.23
CA GLY A 509 -31.34 5.25 22.94
C GLY A 509 -32.39 6.27 22.47
N ASP A 510 -32.94 7.01 23.43
CA ASP A 510 -33.97 8.01 23.20
C ASP A 510 -33.51 9.21 22.34
N LEU A 511 -32.18 9.39 22.12
CA LEU A 511 -31.66 10.40 21.18
C LEU A 511 -31.72 9.97 19.72
N TYR A 512 -31.94 8.69 19.43
CA TYR A 512 -31.92 8.21 18.04
C TYR A 512 -32.88 8.99 17.12
N PRO A 513 -34.12 9.34 17.51
CA PRO A 513 -34.99 10.18 16.69
C PRO A 513 -34.43 11.58 16.36
N ALA A 514 -33.58 12.16 17.23
CA ALA A 514 -32.90 13.42 16.95
C ALA A 514 -31.90 13.25 15.79
N LEU A 515 -31.18 12.13 15.75
CA LEU A 515 -30.28 11.79 14.64
C LEU A 515 -31.08 11.65 13.34
N GLN A 516 -32.24 10.97 13.40
CA GLN A 516 -33.10 10.81 12.23
C GLN A 516 -33.61 12.14 11.71
N SER A 517 -34.05 13.03 12.61
CA SER A 517 -34.53 14.38 12.27
C SER A 517 -33.45 15.20 11.57
N LEU A 518 -32.22 15.16 12.10
CA LEU A 518 -31.08 15.84 11.49
C LEU A 518 -30.75 15.26 10.11
N LYS A 519 -30.73 13.93 9.97
CA LYS A 519 -30.57 13.26 8.66
C LYS A 519 -31.67 13.67 7.68
N GLY A 520 -32.91 13.80 8.13
CA GLY A 520 -34.05 14.26 7.32
C GLY A 520 -33.86 15.69 6.79
N ALA A 521 -33.32 16.60 7.61
CA ALA A 521 -33.03 17.98 7.19
C ALA A 521 -31.97 18.04 6.07
N PHE A 522 -30.94 17.20 6.13
CA PHE A 522 -29.88 17.16 5.12
C PHE A 522 -30.26 16.34 3.87
N ASP A 523 -30.93 15.20 4.06
CA ASP A 523 -31.20 14.19 3.03
C ASP A 523 -32.58 13.53 3.24
N PRO A 524 -33.67 14.25 2.92
CA PRO A 524 -35.04 13.80 3.16
C PRO A 524 -35.45 12.56 2.36
N HIS A 525 -34.65 12.15 1.36
CA HIS A 525 -34.95 11.02 0.49
C HIS A 525 -34.00 9.83 0.72
N ASN A 526 -33.17 9.90 1.75
CA ASN A 526 -32.19 8.87 2.11
C ASN A 526 -31.33 8.45 0.90
N GLN A 527 -30.81 9.43 0.16
CA GLN A 527 -30.02 9.24 -1.04
C GLN A 527 -28.50 9.25 -0.79
N LEU A 528 -28.06 9.85 0.31
CA LEU A 528 -26.65 10.00 0.69
C LEU A 528 -26.24 8.92 1.71
N ASN A 529 -25.35 8.04 1.27
CA ASN A 529 -24.80 6.90 2.00
C ASN A 529 -25.84 6.10 2.82
N PRO A 530 -26.94 5.64 2.21
CA PRO A 530 -28.04 5.00 2.94
C PRO A 530 -27.60 3.71 3.63
N GLY A 531 -28.28 3.41 4.74
CA GLY A 531 -28.07 2.22 5.55
C GLY A 531 -26.97 2.33 6.60
N LYS A 532 -26.36 3.52 6.78
CA LYS A 532 -25.33 3.81 7.79
C LYS A 532 -25.72 5.04 8.60
N ILE A 533 -25.15 5.15 9.80
CA ILE A 533 -25.41 6.14 10.85
C ILE A 533 -26.87 6.12 11.31
N CYS A 534 -27.79 6.68 10.52
CA CYS A 534 -29.22 6.68 10.76
C CYS A 534 -29.96 6.92 9.44
N THR A 535 -31.28 6.74 9.46
CA THR A 535 -32.17 7.03 8.34
C THR A 535 -33.11 8.17 8.71
N PRO A 536 -33.65 8.94 7.73
CA PRO A 536 -34.73 9.89 8.00
C PRO A 536 -35.92 9.21 8.72
N PRO A 537 -36.75 9.94 9.48
CA PRO A 537 -37.81 9.34 10.31
C PRO A 537 -38.80 8.49 9.50
N ASP A 538 -39.18 8.94 8.31
CA ASP A 538 -40.16 8.29 7.44
C ASP A 538 -39.53 7.44 6.32
N ALA A 539 -38.25 7.08 6.45
CA ALA A 539 -37.56 6.29 5.44
C ALA A 539 -38.09 4.84 5.39
N VAL A 540 -38.39 4.36 4.19
CA VAL A 540 -38.80 2.96 3.95
C VAL A 540 -37.63 2.00 4.20
N GLU A 541 -36.42 2.41 3.84
CA GLU A 541 -35.19 1.65 4.04
C GLU A 541 -34.64 1.90 5.46
N GLY A 542 -34.29 0.83 6.17
CA GLY A 542 -33.65 0.89 7.49
C GLY A 542 -32.12 0.85 7.44
N LEU A 543 -31.52 0.70 8.61
CA LEU A 543 -30.07 0.45 8.75
C LEU A 543 -29.71 -0.94 8.20
N LEU A 544 -28.56 -1.03 7.55
CA LEU A 544 -28.01 -2.32 7.09
C LEU A 544 -27.44 -3.08 8.29
N LYS A 545 -27.72 -4.37 8.36
CA LYS A 545 -27.18 -5.24 9.41
C LYS A 545 -25.84 -5.86 9.03
N VAL A 546 -25.03 -6.15 10.04
CA VAL A 546 -23.67 -6.69 9.86
C VAL A 546 -23.64 -8.07 9.19
N ASN A 547 -24.76 -8.80 9.17
CA ASN A 547 -24.92 -10.13 8.57
C ASN A 547 -25.83 -10.17 7.32
N GLU A 548 -26.44 -9.05 6.93
CA GLU A 548 -27.28 -8.96 5.73
C GLU A 548 -26.49 -8.51 4.48
N VAL A 549 -25.25 -8.07 4.67
CA VAL A 549 -24.35 -7.66 3.59
C VAL A 549 -23.42 -8.78 3.21
N THR A 550 -23.25 -9.01 1.91
CA THR A 550 -22.32 -10.02 1.36
C THR A 550 -20.93 -9.84 1.96
N LEU A 551 -20.44 -10.90 2.60
CA LEU A 551 -19.08 -10.97 3.06
C LEU A 551 -18.19 -11.30 1.87
N ARG A 552 -17.01 -10.72 1.86
CA ARG A 552 -15.99 -11.01 0.84
C ARG A 552 -15.70 -12.51 0.74
N GLY A 553 -15.67 -13.20 1.87
CA GLY A 553 -15.47 -14.64 1.96
C GLY A 553 -16.57 -15.47 1.27
N ASP A 554 -17.80 -14.95 1.17
CA ASP A 554 -18.91 -15.62 0.47
C ASP A 554 -18.66 -15.73 -1.04
N LEU A 555 -17.93 -14.77 -1.61
CA LEU A 555 -17.55 -14.78 -3.02
C LEU A 555 -16.23 -15.54 -3.23
N ASP A 556 -15.27 -15.40 -2.31
CA ASP A 556 -14.01 -16.15 -2.38
C ASP A 556 -14.24 -17.66 -2.27
N ARG A 557 -15.22 -18.11 -1.47
CA ARG A 557 -15.52 -19.55 -1.31
C ARG A 557 -16.06 -20.23 -2.56
N GLN A 558 -16.50 -19.46 -3.57
CA GLN A 558 -16.97 -19.98 -4.86
C GLN A 558 -15.81 -20.35 -5.81
N ILE A 559 -14.58 -19.96 -5.48
CA ILE A 559 -13.38 -20.37 -6.20
C ILE A 559 -13.00 -21.77 -5.70
N ASP A 560 -12.72 -22.72 -6.60
CA ASP A 560 -12.24 -24.06 -6.24
C ASP A 560 -11.03 -23.95 -5.28
N GLU A 561 -11.03 -24.74 -4.21
CA GLU A 561 -10.01 -24.69 -3.16
C GLU A 561 -8.59 -24.86 -3.71
N ARG A 562 -8.39 -25.80 -4.66
CA ARG A 562 -7.08 -26.04 -5.28
C ARG A 562 -6.62 -24.81 -6.04
N VAL A 563 -7.56 -24.11 -6.69
CA VAL A 563 -7.30 -22.87 -7.43
C VAL A 563 -6.91 -21.75 -6.47
N TRP A 564 -7.68 -21.48 -5.41
CA TRP A 564 -7.29 -20.39 -4.50
C TRP A 564 -5.98 -20.68 -3.79
N GLN A 565 -5.68 -21.93 -3.43
CA GLN A 565 -4.42 -22.29 -2.76
C GLN A 565 -3.25 -22.02 -3.70
N SER A 566 -3.42 -22.36 -4.99
CA SER A 566 -2.44 -22.07 -6.02
C SER A 566 -2.29 -20.57 -6.31
N TYR A 567 -3.35 -19.77 -6.17
CA TYR A 567 -3.36 -18.32 -6.44
C TYR A 567 -3.37 -17.46 -5.15
N GLY A 568 -2.87 -17.99 -4.03
CA GLY A 568 -2.91 -17.32 -2.72
C GLY A 568 -2.36 -15.89 -2.72
N THR A 569 -1.33 -15.62 -3.53
CA THR A 569 -0.73 -14.27 -3.66
C THR A 569 -1.67 -13.20 -4.25
N ALA A 570 -2.80 -13.61 -4.85
CA ALA A 570 -3.91 -12.73 -5.24
C ALA A 570 -5.07 -12.81 -4.24
N VAL A 571 -5.51 -14.03 -3.89
CA VAL A 571 -6.73 -14.25 -3.10
C VAL A 571 -6.59 -13.74 -1.66
N HIS A 572 -5.41 -13.86 -1.06
CA HIS A 572 -5.16 -13.43 0.33
C HIS A 572 -5.06 -11.90 0.50
N CYS A 573 -5.05 -11.11 -0.57
CA CYS A 573 -5.00 -9.64 -0.49
C CYS A 573 -6.16 -9.10 0.37
N ASN A 574 -5.97 -8.72 1.63
CA ASN A 574 -7.07 -8.36 2.54
C ASN A 574 -7.77 -7.02 2.26
N GLY A 575 -7.36 -6.26 1.25
CA GLY A 575 -8.00 -4.99 0.90
C GLY A 575 -7.49 -3.76 1.66
N ASN A 576 -6.44 -3.86 2.48
CA ASN A 576 -5.93 -2.74 3.28
C ASN A 576 -5.49 -1.49 2.52
N GLY A 577 -5.31 -1.58 1.20
CA GLY A 577 -5.01 -0.45 0.35
C GLY A 577 -3.61 0.12 0.52
N ALA A 578 -2.65 -0.55 1.18
CA ALA A 578 -1.27 -0.06 1.35
C ALA A 578 -0.59 0.31 0.02
N CYS A 579 -1.05 -0.29 -1.09
CA CYS A 579 -0.62 0.04 -2.44
C CYS A 579 -1.19 1.35 -3.01
N TYR A 580 -2.07 2.04 -2.29
CA TYR A 580 -2.59 3.36 -2.61
C TYR A 580 -1.73 4.51 -2.05
N ASN A 581 -0.53 4.20 -1.54
CA ASN A 581 0.42 5.18 -1.04
C ASN A 581 0.59 6.35 -2.03
N PHE A 582 0.45 7.58 -1.53
CA PHE A 582 0.59 8.81 -2.32
C PHE A 582 2.03 9.07 -2.78
N ASP A 583 3.02 8.60 -2.02
CA ASP A 583 4.43 8.96 -2.18
C ASP A 583 5.01 8.39 -3.49
N PRO A 584 5.45 9.24 -4.46
CA PRO A 584 6.08 8.80 -5.70
C PRO A 584 7.41 8.06 -5.49
N ASP A 585 8.07 8.24 -4.35
CA ASP A 585 9.38 7.67 -4.05
C ASP A 585 9.32 6.27 -3.42
N ASP A 586 8.14 5.88 -2.94
CA ASP A 586 7.86 4.50 -2.62
C ASP A 586 7.75 3.65 -3.89
N ALA A 587 8.41 2.48 -3.92
CA ALA A 587 8.47 1.66 -5.13
C ALA A 587 7.19 0.86 -5.40
N MET A 588 6.32 0.69 -4.41
CA MET A 588 5.15 -0.15 -4.55
C MET A 588 4.11 0.55 -5.43
N CYS A 589 3.97 -0.05 -6.61
CA CYS A 589 3.04 0.29 -7.68
C CYS A 589 3.15 1.71 -8.25
N PRO A 590 4.15 1.95 -9.12
CA PRO A 590 4.26 3.23 -9.83
C PRO A 590 3.12 3.46 -10.84
N SER A 591 2.53 2.42 -11.44
CA SER A 591 1.44 2.62 -12.41
C SER A 591 0.16 3.16 -11.78
N TRP A 592 -0.20 2.76 -10.56
CA TRP A 592 -1.29 3.41 -9.82
C TRP A 592 -0.99 4.90 -9.55
N LYS A 593 0.24 5.23 -9.15
CA LYS A 593 0.63 6.61 -8.84
C LYS A 593 0.59 7.52 -10.07
N ALA A 594 0.94 6.98 -11.23
CA ALA A 594 0.88 7.70 -12.50
C ALA A 594 -0.56 7.84 -13.05
N THR A 595 -1.37 6.78 -13.02
CA THR A 595 -2.72 6.83 -13.63
C THR A 595 -3.81 7.35 -12.68
N ARG A 596 -3.60 7.19 -11.37
CA ARG A 596 -4.61 7.38 -10.33
C ARG A 596 -5.89 6.56 -10.58
N GLU A 597 -5.74 5.39 -11.24
CA GLU A 597 -6.81 4.42 -11.45
C GLU A 597 -6.60 3.14 -10.65
N ARG A 598 -7.53 2.83 -9.73
CA ARG A 598 -7.31 1.79 -8.71
C ARG A 598 -7.16 0.39 -9.31
N GLN A 599 -7.68 0.14 -10.50
CA GLN A 599 -7.44 -1.09 -11.27
C GLN A 599 -5.95 -1.35 -11.54
N HIS A 600 -5.15 -0.30 -11.64
CA HIS A 600 -3.71 -0.38 -11.84
C HIS A 600 -2.91 -0.47 -10.54
N SER A 601 -3.55 -0.75 -9.40
CA SER A 601 -2.87 -1.05 -8.13
C SER A 601 -2.78 -2.57 -7.86
N PRO A 602 -1.89 -3.05 -6.97
CA PRO A 602 -1.90 -4.42 -6.45
C PRO A 602 -3.25 -4.87 -5.93
N LYS A 603 -3.95 -4.04 -5.12
CA LYS A 603 -5.30 -4.36 -4.62
C LYS A 603 -6.26 -4.53 -5.79
N GLY A 604 -6.29 -3.59 -6.73
CA GLY A 604 -7.20 -3.65 -7.89
C GLY A 604 -6.97 -4.89 -8.75
N ARG A 605 -5.72 -5.19 -9.10
CA ARG A 605 -5.37 -6.39 -9.87
C ARG A 605 -5.69 -7.68 -9.13
N ALA A 606 -5.52 -7.72 -7.81
CA ALA A 606 -5.91 -8.85 -6.99
C ALA A 606 -7.44 -9.04 -6.98
N SER A 607 -8.22 -7.96 -6.83
CA SER A 607 -9.68 -8.01 -6.90
C SER A 607 -10.19 -8.50 -8.26
N LEU A 608 -9.62 -7.98 -9.36
CA LEU A 608 -9.95 -8.44 -10.72
C LEU A 608 -9.58 -9.91 -10.94
N MET A 609 -8.41 -10.34 -10.45
CA MET A 609 -8.00 -11.74 -10.52
C MET A 609 -8.95 -12.66 -9.73
N ARG A 610 -9.33 -12.27 -8.51
CA ARG A 610 -10.28 -13.03 -7.68
C ARG A 610 -11.62 -13.21 -8.40
N GLU A 611 -12.17 -12.13 -8.94
CA GLU A 611 -13.42 -12.18 -9.69
C GLU A 611 -13.28 -12.99 -10.98
N TRP A 612 -12.16 -12.85 -11.69
CA TRP A 612 -11.88 -13.64 -12.90
C TRP A 612 -11.82 -15.14 -12.61
N LEU A 613 -11.14 -15.55 -11.53
CA LEU A 613 -11.07 -16.95 -11.10
C LEU A 613 -12.45 -17.49 -10.70
N ARG A 614 -13.25 -16.69 -9.99
CA ARG A 614 -14.61 -17.04 -9.60
C ARG A 614 -15.51 -17.27 -10.81
N LEU A 615 -15.51 -16.35 -11.77
CA LEU A 615 -16.30 -16.45 -13.00
C LEU A 615 -15.84 -17.61 -13.89
N GLN A 616 -14.53 -17.88 -13.95
CA GLN A 616 -13.99 -19.06 -14.62
C GLN A 616 -14.51 -20.37 -14.00
N GLY A 617 -14.53 -20.46 -12.66
CA GLY A 617 -15.10 -21.58 -11.93
C GLY A 617 -16.60 -21.73 -12.18
N ALA A 618 -17.36 -20.63 -12.13
CA ALA A 618 -18.79 -20.61 -12.45
C ALA A 618 -19.10 -21.05 -13.89
N ALA A 619 -18.17 -20.82 -14.82
CA ALA A 619 -18.22 -21.33 -16.19
C ALA A 619 -17.71 -22.78 -16.35
N ASN A 620 -17.53 -23.51 -15.24
CA ASN A 620 -17.03 -24.88 -15.19
C ASN A 620 -15.64 -25.08 -15.83
N VAL A 621 -14.74 -24.10 -15.70
CA VAL A 621 -13.36 -24.20 -16.19
C VAL A 621 -12.37 -24.38 -15.04
N ASP A 622 -11.68 -25.53 -15.02
CA ASP A 622 -10.49 -25.72 -14.20
C ASP A 622 -9.29 -25.00 -14.82
N VAL A 623 -8.91 -23.87 -14.23
CA VAL A 623 -7.80 -23.04 -14.69
C VAL A 623 -6.42 -23.69 -14.48
N LEU A 624 -6.29 -24.63 -13.53
CA LEU A 624 -5.05 -25.35 -13.27
C LEU A 624 -4.83 -26.42 -14.35
N GLU A 625 -5.88 -27.15 -14.71
CA GLU A 625 -5.84 -28.07 -15.85
C GLU A 625 -5.61 -27.33 -17.16
N ALA A 626 -6.29 -26.21 -17.37
CA ALA A 626 -6.08 -25.37 -18.55
C ALA A 626 -4.64 -24.86 -18.67
N ALA A 627 -3.95 -24.62 -17.55
CA ALA A 627 -2.54 -24.21 -17.53
C ALA A 627 -1.57 -25.36 -17.87
N ARG A 628 -1.95 -26.61 -17.60
CA ARG A 628 -1.20 -27.83 -17.98
C ARG A 628 -1.44 -28.23 -19.43
N GLY A 629 -2.64 -27.96 -19.96
CA GLY A 629 -3.08 -28.32 -21.30
C GLY A 629 -2.27 -27.61 -22.39
N GLY A 630 -1.26 -28.28 -22.93
CA GLY A 630 -0.52 -27.84 -24.12
C GLY A 630 -1.34 -28.04 -25.38
N ALA A 631 -2.37 -27.22 -25.61
CA ALA A 631 -3.06 -27.23 -26.90
C ALA A 631 -2.03 -26.93 -28.01
N SER A 632 -1.93 -27.82 -29.01
CA SER A 632 -1.08 -27.59 -30.18
C SER A 632 -1.36 -26.20 -30.75
N TRP A 633 -0.31 -25.39 -30.91
CA TRP A 633 -0.43 -24.00 -31.35
C TRP A 633 -1.21 -23.89 -32.67
N LEU A 634 -0.99 -24.83 -33.60
CA LEU A 634 -1.69 -24.93 -34.88
C LEU A 634 -3.16 -25.29 -34.70
N LYS A 635 -3.49 -26.24 -33.84
CA LYS A 635 -4.88 -26.69 -33.61
C LYS A 635 -5.74 -25.60 -32.95
N GLY A 636 -5.15 -24.70 -32.17
CA GLY A 636 -5.85 -23.60 -31.51
C GLY A 636 -6.00 -22.33 -32.35
N LEU A 637 -5.29 -22.20 -33.48
CA LEU A 637 -5.22 -20.95 -34.24
C LEU A 637 -6.59 -20.47 -34.79
N PRO A 638 -7.44 -21.33 -35.40
CA PRO A 638 -8.74 -20.90 -35.90
C PRO A 638 -9.66 -20.34 -34.81
N ALA A 639 -9.67 -20.98 -33.64
CA ALA A 639 -10.46 -20.53 -32.49
C ALA A 639 -10.00 -19.15 -31.97
N ARG A 640 -8.68 -18.93 -31.88
CA ARG A 640 -8.13 -17.63 -31.44
C ARG A 640 -8.42 -16.52 -32.44
N LEU A 641 -8.33 -16.79 -33.74
CA LEU A 641 -8.69 -15.82 -34.79
C LEU A 641 -10.16 -15.41 -34.68
N ARG A 642 -11.06 -16.38 -34.50
CA ARG A 642 -12.48 -16.12 -34.28
C ARG A 642 -12.72 -15.27 -33.04
N ASN A 643 -12.11 -15.60 -31.91
CA ASN A 643 -12.26 -14.85 -30.66
C ASN A 643 -11.71 -13.42 -30.76
N ASN A 644 -10.58 -13.22 -31.45
CA ASN A 644 -10.04 -11.89 -31.72
C ASN A 644 -10.98 -11.06 -32.61
N ARG A 645 -11.58 -11.67 -33.64
CA ARG A 645 -12.58 -11.00 -34.47
C ARG A 645 -13.81 -10.61 -33.66
N ALA A 646 -14.29 -11.51 -32.81
CA ALA A 646 -15.43 -11.21 -31.94
C ALA A 646 -15.14 -10.06 -30.97
N ARG A 647 -13.94 -10.02 -30.36
CA ARG A 647 -13.46 -8.86 -29.58
C ARG A 647 -13.49 -7.57 -30.40
N SER A 648 -12.97 -7.58 -31.63
CA SER A 648 -12.97 -6.38 -32.49
C SER A 648 -14.37 -5.92 -32.90
N GLN A 649 -15.37 -6.82 -32.84
CA GLN A 649 -16.78 -6.53 -33.08
C GLN A 649 -17.52 -6.06 -31.81
N GLY A 650 -16.82 -5.82 -30.70
CA GLY A 650 -17.40 -5.32 -29.46
C GLY A 650 -18.01 -6.39 -28.56
N GLN A 651 -17.71 -7.68 -28.79
CA GLN A 651 -18.16 -8.72 -27.88
C GLN A 651 -17.52 -8.54 -26.49
N GLU A 652 -18.36 -8.39 -25.47
CA GLU A 652 -17.91 -8.24 -24.09
C GLU A 652 -17.28 -9.54 -23.55
N ASP A 653 -16.17 -9.37 -22.84
CA ASP A 653 -15.53 -10.41 -22.04
C ASP A 653 -14.75 -9.74 -20.91
N PHE A 654 -15.10 -10.05 -19.66
CA PHE A 654 -14.41 -9.50 -18.48
C PHE A 654 -12.90 -9.79 -18.48
N SER A 655 -12.46 -10.84 -19.17
CA SER A 655 -11.04 -11.15 -19.37
C SER A 655 -10.27 -10.01 -20.04
N HIS A 656 -10.92 -9.14 -20.81
CA HIS A 656 -10.28 -7.97 -21.43
C HIS A 656 -9.92 -6.90 -20.40
N GLU A 657 -10.83 -6.60 -19.47
CA GLU A 657 -10.58 -5.63 -18.40
C GLU A 657 -9.47 -6.12 -17.45
N VAL A 658 -9.46 -7.43 -17.15
CA VAL A 658 -8.37 -8.06 -16.38
C VAL A 658 -7.05 -7.96 -17.16
N TYR A 659 -7.07 -8.22 -18.47
CA TYR A 659 -5.88 -8.08 -19.32
C TYR A 659 -5.33 -6.66 -19.32
N ASP A 660 -6.18 -5.63 -19.41
CA ASP A 660 -5.75 -4.23 -19.43
C ASP A 660 -5.15 -3.80 -18.07
N ALA A 661 -5.72 -4.27 -16.96
CA ALA A 661 -5.14 -4.06 -15.63
C ALA A 661 -3.77 -4.75 -15.48
N MET A 662 -3.63 -6.00 -15.95
CA MET A 662 -2.37 -6.75 -15.93
C MET A 662 -1.32 -6.15 -16.87
N ALA A 663 -1.74 -5.70 -18.05
CA ALA A 663 -0.93 -5.00 -19.04
C ALA A 663 -0.24 -3.77 -18.45
N GLY A 664 -0.95 -2.99 -17.63
CA GLY A 664 -0.39 -1.82 -16.93
C GLY A 664 0.59 -2.14 -15.79
N CYS A 665 0.91 -3.42 -15.52
CA CYS A 665 1.90 -3.81 -14.52
C CYS A 665 3.31 -3.86 -15.13
N LEU A 666 4.24 -3.10 -14.53
CA LEU A 666 5.66 -3.04 -14.89
C LEU A 666 6.45 -4.33 -14.61
N ALA A 667 5.86 -5.28 -13.87
CA ALA A 667 6.53 -6.49 -13.41
C ALA A 667 7.78 -6.26 -12.52
N CYS A 668 7.89 -5.10 -11.85
CA CYS A 668 9.03 -4.73 -10.98
C CYS A 668 9.15 -5.55 -9.68
N LYS A 669 8.05 -6.19 -9.26
CA LYS A 669 7.94 -7.03 -8.05
C LYS A 669 8.14 -6.31 -6.72
N SER A 670 8.09 -4.97 -6.71
CA SER A 670 8.12 -4.18 -5.47
C SER A 670 6.94 -4.49 -4.54
N CYS A 671 5.76 -4.84 -5.08
CA CYS A 671 4.60 -5.23 -4.28
C CYS A 671 4.85 -6.51 -3.46
N ALA A 672 5.60 -7.48 -3.99
CA ALA A 672 5.89 -8.72 -3.26
C ALA A 672 6.80 -8.47 -2.04
N GLY A 673 7.72 -7.49 -2.14
CA GLY A 673 8.60 -7.10 -1.05
C GLY A 673 7.94 -6.19 -0.01
N GLN A 674 7.21 -5.16 -0.47
CA GLN A 674 6.71 -4.08 0.39
C GLN A 674 5.27 -4.26 0.89
N CYS A 675 4.41 -4.99 0.17
CA CYS A 675 3.04 -5.21 0.63
C CYS A 675 3.07 -6.00 1.93
N PRO A 676 2.36 -5.57 3.00
CA PRO A 676 2.34 -6.32 4.25
C PRO A 676 1.83 -7.75 4.07
N ILE A 677 0.87 -7.96 3.15
CA ILE A 677 0.25 -9.26 2.82
C ILE A 677 0.99 -9.98 1.67
N LYS A 678 2.15 -9.46 1.24
CA LYS A 678 3.02 -10.09 0.20
C LYS A 678 2.32 -10.40 -1.13
N VAL A 679 1.37 -9.54 -1.53
CA VAL A 679 0.71 -9.63 -2.86
C VAL A 679 1.74 -9.59 -3.98
N ASN A 680 1.71 -10.59 -4.87
CA ASN A 680 2.69 -10.73 -5.95
C ASN A 680 2.03 -10.62 -7.34
N VAL A 681 1.79 -9.38 -7.77
CA VAL A 681 1.20 -9.10 -9.09
C VAL A 681 1.97 -9.73 -10.26
N PRO A 682 3.31 -9.60 -10.38
CA PRO A 682 4.05 -10.20 -11.48
C PRO A 682 3.81 -11.71 -11.68
N GLU A 683 3.59 -12.45 -10.59
CA GLU A 683 3.35 -13.90 -10.60
C GLU A 683 1.97 -14.27 -11.13
N PHE A 684 0.90 -13.74 -10.53
CA PHE A 684 -0.44 -14.09 -11.04
C PHE A 684 -0.69 -13.47 -12.42
N ARG A 685 -0.02 -12.35 -12.75
CA ARG A 685 -0.03 -11.77 -14.10
C ARG A 685 0.52 -12.73 -15.15
N SER A 686 1.70 -13.33 -14.92
CA SER A 686 2.30 -14.22 -15.92
C SER A 686 1.44 -15.46 -16.17
N ARG A 687 0.81 -15.98 -15.11
CA ARG A 687 -0.14 -17.10 -15.19
C ARG A 687 -1.42 -16.71 -15.93
N PHE A 688 -1.98 -15.54 -15.63
CA PHE A 688 -3.12 -15.00 -16.38
C PHE A 688 -2.79 -14.85 -17.87
N LEU A 689 -1.65 -14.26 -18.22
CA LEU A 689 -1.25 -14.09 -19.62
C LEU A 689 -1.07 -15.44 -20.35
N GLN A 690 -0.55 -16.47 -19.67
CA GLN A 690 -0.48 -17.83 -20.23
C GLN A 690 -1.88 -18.33 -20.63
N LEU A 691 -2.85 -18.19 -19.73
CA LEU A 691 -4.23 -18.66 -19.92
C LEU A 691 -5.01 -17.81 -20.94
N TYR A 692 -4.89 -16.48 -20.84
CA TYR A 692 -5.51 -15.50 -21.72
C TYR A 692 -5.11 -15.73 -23.18
N HIS A 693 -3.82 -15.91 -23.46
CA HIS A 693 -3.32 -16.21 -24.82
C HIS A 693 -3.54 -17.67 -25.25
N GLY A 694 -4.10 -18.51 -24.39
CA GLY A 694 -4.70 -19.77 -24.80
C GLY A 694 -5.97 -19.55 -25.64
N ARG A 695 -6.76 -18.51 -25.29
CA ARG A 695 -8.04 -18.13 -25.92
C ARG A 695 -7.91 -17.04 -26.98
N TYR A 696 -7.07 -16.04 -26.76
CA TYR A 696 -6.84 -14.89 -27.65
C TYR A 696 -5.47 -14.95 -28.31
N GLN A 697 -5.28 -14.30 -29.45
CA GLN A 697 -3.95 -14.28 -30.06
C GLN A 697 -2.98 -13.46 -29.22
N ARG A 698 -1.72 -13.90 -29.22
CA ARG A 698 -0.62 -13.20 -28.61
C ARG A 698 -0.01 -12.22 -29.60
N PRO A 699 0.27 -10.96 -29.21
CA PRO A 699 0.90 -10.00 -30.11
C PRO A 699 2.33 -10.42 -30.48
N LEU A 700 2.78 -10.05 -31.68
CA LEU A 700 4.11 -10.39 -32.21
C LEU A 700 5.24 -9.89 -31.29
N ARG A 701 5.05 -8.71 -30.70
CA ARG A 701 5.92 -8.11 -29.67
C ARG A 701 6.35 -9.11 -28.60
N ASP A 702 5.42 -9.88 -28.05
CA ASP A 702 5.72 -10.78 -26.93
C ASP A 702 6.67 -11.90 -27.37
N TYR A 703 6.53 -12.39 -28.61
CA TYR A 703 7.43 -13.38 -29.17
C TYR A 703 8.83 -12.82 -29.41
N LEU A 704 8.95 -11.58 -29.88
CA LEU A 704 10.24 -10.89 -30.04
C LEU A 704 10.93 -10.70 -28.68
N ILE A 705 10.20 -10.20 -27.69
CA ILE A 705 10.72 -9.99 -26.32
C ILE A 705 11.08 -11.33 -25.67
N GLY A 706 10.21 -12.34 -25.78
CA GLY A 706 10.42 -13.67 -25.19
C GLY A 706 11.59 -14.44 -25.81
N SER A 707 11.88 -14.22 -27.09
CA SER A 707 13.00 -14.86 -27.79
C SER A 707 14.32 -14.11 -27.67
N LEU A 708 14.32 -12.89 -27.14
CA LEU A 708 15.47 -11.98 -27.10
C LEU A 708 16.74 -12.63 -26.56
N GLU A 709 16.66 -13.31 -25.41
CA GLU A 709 17.83 -13.95 -24.78
C GLU A 709 18.43 -15.10 -25.61
N PHE A 710 17.65 -15.68 -26.53
CA PHE A 710 18.10 -16.77 -27.39
C PHE A 710 18.64 -16.25 -28.72
N THR A 711 18.14 -15.12 -29.22
CA THR A 711 18.51 -14.57 -30.53
C THR A 711 19.67 -13.59 -30.44
N ILE A 712 19.76 -12.80 -29.36
CA ILE A 712 20.78 -11.75 -29.21
C ILE A 712 22.23 -12.25 -29.27
N PRO A 713 22.61 -13.46 -28.76
CA PRO A 713 23.98 -13.94 -28.87
C PRO A 713 24.45 -14.11 -30.32
N TYR A 714 23.53 -14.45 -31.23
CA TYR A 714 23.82 -14.61 -32.66
C TYR A 714 23.89 -13.25 -33.36
N MET A 715 23.02 -12.31 -33.00
CA MET A 715 23.06 -10.95 -33.56
C MET A 715 24.31 -10.18 -33.11
N ALA A 716 24.83 -10.49 -31.92
CA ALA A 716 26.03 -9.87 -31.36
C ALA A 716 27.33 -10.20 -32.11
N TYR A 717 27.34 -11.16 -33.05
CA TYR A 717 28.49 -11.39 -33.93
C TYR A 717 28.69 -10.27 -34.95
N VAL A 718 27.63 -9.54 -35.30
CA VAL A 718 27.65 -8.45 -36.30
C VAL A 718 26.93 -7.19 -35.77
N PRO A 719 27.42 -6.59 -34.67
CA PRO A 719 26.72 -5.50 -33.97
C PRO A 719 26.59 -4.24 -34.83
N GLY A 720 27.50 -4.03 -35.79
CA GLY A 720 27.43 -2.94 -36.76
C GLY A 720 26.16 -2.98 -37.60
N LEU A 721 25.84 -4.15 -38.16
CA LEU A 721 24.65 -4.36 -38.98
C LEU A 721 23.37 -4.24 -38.15
N TYR A 722 23.32 -4.90 -36.99
CA TYR A 722 22.17 -4.80 -36.08
C TYR A 722 21.88 -3.34 -35.72
N ASN A 723 22.90 -2.57 -35.29
CA ASN A 723 22.71 -1.19 -34.90
C ASN A 723 22.30 -0.29 -36.08
N ALA A 724 22.82 -0.55 -37.29
CA ALA A 724 22.43 0.20 -38.49
C ALA A 724 20.95 -0.06 -38.86
N VAL A 725 20.53 -1.33 -38.77
CA VAL A 725 19.14 -1.74 -39.03
C VAL A 725 18.20 -1.13 -37.98
N MET A 726 18.49 -1.33 -36.69
CA MET A 726 17.66 -0.84 -35.58
C MET A 726 17.65 0.69 -35.44
N GLY A 727 18.73 1.38 -35.86
CA GLY A 727 18.82 2.83 -35.90
C GLY A 727 18.16 3.49 -37.11
N SER A 728 17.65 2.70 -38.08
CA SER A 728 17.00 3.26 -39.27
C SER A 728 15.60 3.78 -38.95
N THR A 729 15.31 5.03 -39.34
CA THR A 729 14.01 5.69 -39.07
C THR A 729 12.82 4.91 -39.64
N TRP A 730 13.01 4.27 -40.81
CA TRP A 730 11.99 3.42 -41.43
C TRP A 730 11.64 2.20 -40.56
N LEU A 731 12.65 1.47 -40.05
CA LEU A 731 12.39 0.32 -39.20
C LEU A 731 11.81 0.75 -37.85
N SER A 732 12.30 1.84 -37.25
CA SER A 732 11.74 2.35 -35.99
C SER A 732 10.24 2.70 -36.14
N ARG A 733 9.84 3.33 -37.25
CA ARG A 733 8.42 3.59 -37.56
C ARG A 733 7.63 2.30 -37.78
N LEU A 734 8.20 1.31 -38.46
CA LEU A 734 7.56 0.01 -38.65
C LEU A 734 7.35 -0.72 -37.32
N LEU A 735 8.37 -0.77 -36.46
CA LEU A 735 8.29 -1.37 -35.13
C LEU A 735 7.28 -0.65 -34.24
N ALA A 736 7.21 0.68 -34.30
CA ALA A 736 6.22 1.45 -33.57
C ALA A 736 4.79 1.11 -34.04
N ASN A 737 4.54 1.13 -35.35
CA ASN A 737 3.20 1.01 -35.91
C ASN A 737 2.67 -0.44 -35.95
N GLN A 738 3.54 -1.42 -36.24
CA GLN A 738 3.13 -2.82 -36.48
C GLN A 738 3.41 -3.73 -35.28
N VAL A 739 4.43 -3.42 -34.47
CA VAL A 739 4.83 -4.23 -33.31
C VAL A 739 4.47 -3.54 -31.99
N GLY A 740 4.35 -2.21 -31.98
CA GLY A 740 4.11 -1.42 -30.78
C GLY A 740 5.33 -1.35 -29.87
N MET A 741 6.53 -1.29 -30.44
CA MET A 741 7.81 -1.18 -29.74
C MET A 741 8.58 0.07 -30.20
N VAL A 742 9.19 0.79 -29.26
CA VAL A 742 9.91 2.05 -29.47
C VAL A 742 11.24 2.05 -28.73
N ASP A 743 12.20 2.84 -29.22
CA ASP A 743 13.53 3.03 -28.64
C ASP A 743 14.25 1.71 -28.30
N SER A 744 14.20 0.74 -29.21
CA SER A 744 14.81 -0.57 -28.95
C SER A 744 16.33 -0.44 -28.69
N PRO A 745 16.87 -1.18 -27.70
CA PRO A 745 18.27 -1.02 -27.30
C PRO A 745 19.24 -1.46 -28.41
N LEU A 746 20.38 -0.78 -28.48
CA LEU A 746 21.46 -1.06 -29.43
C LEU A 746 22.53 -1.96 -28.81
N ILE A 747 23.05 -2.92 -29.58
CA ILE A 747 24.11 -3.82 -29.13
C ILE A 747 25.40 -3.04 -28.93
N SER A 748 26.09 -3.31 -27.82
CA SER A 748 27.38 -2.74 -27.49
C SER A 748 28.45 -3.12 -28.53
N ARG A 749 29.27 -2.15 -28.92
CA ARG A 749 30.45 -2.35 -29.79
C ARG A 749 31.75 -2.51 -29.02
N PHE A 750 31.68 -2.64 -27.69
CA PHE A 750 32.84 -2.75 -26.82
C PHE A 750 33.67 -4.01 -27.13
N ASN A 751 35.00 -3.87 -27.20
CA ASN A 751 35.91 -5.00 -27.42
C ASN A 751 36.08 -5.82 -26.14
N PHE A 752 35.11 -6.69 -25.87
CA PHE A 752 35.09 -7.52 -24.67
C PHE A 752 36.26 -8.51 -24.61
N GLN A 753 36.68 -9.04 -25.76
CA GLN A 753 37.77 -10.02 -25.83
C GLN A 753 39.09 -9.45 -25.30
N ALA A 754 39.38 -8.18 -25.57
CA ALA A 754 40.57 -7.51 -25.04
C ALA A 754 40.60 -7.51 -23.50
N THR A 755 39.45 -7.32 -22.85
CA THR A 755 39.33 -7.37 -21.39
C THR A 755 39.54 -8.79 -20.87
N LEU A 756 38.93 -9.79 -21.50
CA LEU A 756 39.10 -11.20 -21.12
C LEU A 756 40.57 -11.63 -21.18
N SER A 757 41.27 -11.26 -22.26
CA SER A 757 42.70 -11.55 -22.43
C SER A 757 43.57 -10.83 -21.39
N ARG A 758 43.32 -9.52 -21.17
CA ARG A 758 44.07 -8.71 -20.20
C ARG A 758 43.92 -9.22 -18.77
N CYS A 759 42.71 -9.57 -18.35
CA CYS A 759 42.42 -10.04 -17.00
C CYS A 759 42.57 -11.56 -16.82
N LYS A 760 43.04 -12.28 -17.84
CA LYS A 760 43.24 -13.74 -17.85
C LYS A 760 41.97 -14.51 -17.44
N VAL A 761 40.82 -14.10 -17.97
CA VAL A 761 39.52 -14.69 -17.65
C VAL A 761 39.36 -16.03 -18.36
N ALA A 762 38.99 -17.07 -17.62
CA ALA A 762 38.68 -18.40 -18.16
C ALA A 762 37.17 -18.66 -18.19
N VAL A 763 36.71 -19.59 -19.04
CA VAL A 763 35.33 -20.07 -19.00
C VAL A 763 35.16 -21.03 -17.82
N ALA A 764 34.13 -20.82 -17.02
CA ALA A 764 33.85 -21.68 -15.86
C ALA A 764 33.39 -23.07 -16.33
N SER A 765 34.08 -24.12 -15.88
CA SER A 765 33.67 -25.50 -16.04
C SER A 765 33.95 -26.28 -14.75
N VAL A 766 33.20 -27.35 -14.50
CA VAL A 766 33.40 -28.18 -13.29
C VAL A 766 34.84 -28.70 -13.20
N PRO A 767 35.46 -29.23 -14.28
CA PRO A 767 36.87 -29.63 -14.23
C PRO A 767 37.80 -28.47 -13.85
N ALA A 768 37.69 -27.32 -14.54
CA ALA A 768 38.57 -26.17 -14.31
C ALA A 768 38.47 -25.60 -12.89
N LEU A 769 37.27 -25.61 -12.30
CA LEU A 769 37.07 -25.14 -10.92
C LEU A 769 37.53 -26.16 -9.87
N ARG A 770 37.42 -27.47 -10.15
CA ARG A 770 37.88 -28.52 -9.23
C ARG A 770 39.40 -28.65 -9.16
N GLU A 771 40.09 -28.31 -10.24
CA GLU A 771 41.56 -28.25 -10.28
C GLU A 771 42.15 -27.14 -9.40
N LEU A 772 41.34 -26.16 -8.98
CA LEU A 772 41.79 -25.11 -8.07
C LEU A 772 42.08 -25.69 -6.68
N THR A 773 43.22 -25.30 -6.12
CA THR A 773 43.54 -25.51 -4.70
C THR A 773 42.58 -24.73 -3.80
N PRO A 774 42.41 -25.09 -2.51
CA PRO A 774 41.53 -24.35 -1.59
C PRO A 774 41.80 -22.84 -1.56
N ALA A 775 43.06 -22.42 -1.42
CA ALA A 775 43.44 -21.00 -1.43
C ALA A 775 43.12 -20.30 -2.77
N GLN A 776 43.24 -21.00 -3.89
CA GLN A 776 42.86 -20.45 -5.20
C GLN A 776 41.34 -20.32 -5.34
N ARG A 777 40.55 -21.24 -4.77
CA ARG A 777 39.08 -21.15 -4.78
C ARG A 777 38.59 -19.96 -3.98
N GLU A 778 39.16 -19.70 -2.81
CA GLU A 778 38.85 -18.52 -1.98
C GLU A 778 39.16 -17.20 -2.71
N ARG A 779 40.16 -17.21 -3.59
CA ARG A 779 40.52 -16.09 -4.48
C ARG A 779 39.99 -16.25 -5.90
N SER A 780 38.84 -16.88 -6.07
CA SER A 780 38.16 -17.01 -7.35
C SER A 780 36.71 -16.53 -7.28
N VAL A 781 36.17 -16.06 -8.40
CA VAL A 781 34.76 -15.67 -8.54
C VAL A 781 34.24 -16.10 -9.90
N VAL A 782 33.01 -16.61 -9.94
CA VAL A 782 32.30 -16.94 -11.18
C VAL A 782 31.28 -15.86 -11.48
N LEU A 783 31.47 -15.15 -12.59
CA LEU A 783 30.55 -14.15 -13.08
C LEU A 783 29.47 -14.82 -13.94
N VAL A 784 28.23 -14.77 -13.45
CA VAL A 784 27.03 -15.27 -14.13
C VAL A 784 26.55 -14.22 -15.10
N GLN A 785 26.46 -14.60 -16.37
CA GLN A 785 26.12 -13.69 -17.45
C GLN A 785 24.61 -13.55 -17.64
N ASP A 786 24.13 -12.33 -17.83
CA ASP A 786 22.78 -12.04 -18.32
C ASP A 786 22.83 -11.37 -19.70
N ALA A 787 21.74 -11.48 -20.47
CA ALA A 787 21.69 -10.96 -21.84
C ALA A 787 21.88 -9.44 -21.92
N PHE A 788 21.44 -8.68 -20.90
CA PHE A 788 21.42 -7.23 -20.97
C PHE A 788 22.79 -6.64 -20.69
N THR A 789 23.43 -7.04 -19.59
CA THR A 789 24.78 -6.59 -19.27
C THR A 789 25.82 -7.17 -20.22
N ARG A 790 25.63 -8.39 -20.75
CA ARG A 790 26.56 -8.99 -21.72
C ARG A 790 26.54 -8.30 -23.08
N TYR A 791 25.35 -7.99 -23.64
CA TYR A 791 25.24 -7.56 -25.04
C TYR A 791 24.86 -6.09 -25.23
N PHE A 792 24.15 -5.45 -24.30
CA PHE A 792 23.78 -4.04 -24.41
C PHE A 792 24.67 -3.12 -23.56
N GLU A 793 25.13 -3.60 -22.39
CA GLU A 793 25.98 -2.84 -21.46
C GLU A 793 27.30 -3.55 -21.14
N THR A 794 27.92 -4.11 -22.17
CA THR A 794 29.20 -4.86 -22.05
C THR A 794 30.31 -4.11 -21.30
N PRO A 795 30.45 -2.76 -21.37
CA PRO A 795 31.42 -2.04 -20.56
C PRO A 795 31.27 -2.29 -19.05
N LEU A 796 30.04 -2.38 -18.52
CA LEU A 796 29.83 -2.65 -17.10
C LEU A 796 30.30 -4.07 -16.71
N LEU A 797 30.03 -5.05 -17.58
CA LEU A 797 30.52 -6.42 -17.41
C LEU A 797 32.05 -6.46 -17.38
N ALA A 798 32.71 -5.69 -18.25
CA ALA A 798 34.15 -5.52 -18.25
C ALA A 798 34.67 -4.84 -16.97
N SER A 799 34.01 -3.78 -16.50
CA SER A 799 34.37 -3.09 -15.25
C SER A 799 34.34 -4.02 -14.03
N PHE A 800 33.36 -4.92 -13.92
CA PHE A 800 33.36 -5.92 -12.84
C PHE A 800 34.55 -6.88 -12.93
N ILE A 801 34.85 -7.38 -14.14
CA ILE A 801 35.98 -8.28 -14.38
C ILE A 801 37.30 -7.60 -13.99
N GLU A 802 37.47 -6.34 -14.40
CA GLU A 802 38.64 -5.55 -14.08
C GLU A 802 38.74 -5.32 -12.57
N LEU A 803 37.64 -4.94 -11.92
CA LEU A 803 37.59 -4.75 -10.47
C LEU A 803 38.01 -6.02 -9.72
N ALA A 804 37.40 -7.16 -10.04
CA ALA A 804 37.74 -8.43 -9.41
C ALA A 804 39.20 -8.81 -9.64
N HIS A 805 39.71 -8.61 -10.85
CA HIS A 805 41.12 -8.84 -11.17
C HIS A 805 42.05 -7.91 -10.35
N GLN A 806 41.71 -6.63 -10.21
CA GLN A 806 42.48 -5.68 -9.41
C GLN A 806 42.41 -6.02 -7.91
N LEU A 807 41.31 -6.57 -7.42
CA LEU A 807 41.22 -7.09 -6.04
C LEU A 807 41.98 -8.41 -5.83
N GLY A 808 42.65 -8.94 -6.86
CA GLY A 808 43.45 -10.16 -6.79
C GLY A 808 42.66 -11.46 -6.96
N TYR A 809 41.42 -11.39 -7.44
CA TYR A 809 40.61 -12.57 -7.72
C TYR A 809 40.82 -13.10 -9.14
N ARG A 810 40.84 -14.43 -9.27
CA ARG A 810 40.73 -15.11 -10.56
C ARG A 810 39.27 -15.11 -10.99
N VAL A 811 39.01 -14.53 -12.16
CA VAL A 811 37.65 -14.39 -12.68
C VAL A 811 37.37 -15.53 -13.66
N PHE A 812 36.26 -16.22 -13.43
CA PHE A 812 35.71 -17.21 -14.35
C PHE A 812 34.39 -16.70 -14.88
N LEU A 813 34.14 -16.90 -16.18
CA LEU A 813 32.87 -16.53 -16.81
C LEU A 813 31.99 -17.75 -16.97
N ALA A 814 30.80 -17.76 -16.35
CA ALA A 814 29.85 -18.85 -16.54
C ALA A 814 29.44 -18.92 -18.02
N PRO A 815 29.35 -20.11 -18.66
CA PRO A 815 28.87 -20.19 -20.02
C PRO A 815 27.48 -19.56 -20.15
N TYR A 816 27.26 -18.75 -21.18
CA TYR A 816 26.02 -18.01 -21.35
C TYR A 816 24.82 -18.96 -21.47
N SER A 817 23.78 -18.68 -20.69
CA SER A 817 22.52 -19.41 -20.70
C SER A 817 21.39 -18.43 -20.44
N ALA A 818 20.33 -18.50 -21.26
CA ALA A 818 19.18 -17.61 -21.12
C ALA A 818 18.58 -17.73 -19.71
N ASN A 819 18.35 -16.59 -19.05
CA ASN A 819 17.75 -16.53 -17.72
C ASN A 819 16.25 -16.86 -17.76
N GLY A 820 15.56 -16.47 -18.82
CA GLY A 820 14.14 -16.69 -19.06
C GLY A 820 13.23 -15.59 -18.49
N LYS A 821 13.77 -14.51 -17.90
CA LYS A 821 12.94 -13.42 -17.34
C LYS A 821 11.92 -12.85 -18.34
N PRO A 822 12.27 -12.52 -19.60
CA PRO A 822 11.31 -12.04 -20.59
C PRO A 822 10.20 -13.07 -20.89
N LEU A 823 10.55 -14.38 -20.92
CA LEU A 823 9.56 -15.45 -21.07
C LEU A 823 8.57 -15.47 -19.90
N HIS A 824 9.06 -15.38 -18.67
CA HIS A 824 8.21 -15.35 -17.48
C HIS A 824 7.31 -14.11 -17.49
N VAL A 825 7.87 -12.92 -17.73
CA VAL A 825 7.10 -11.66 -17.75
C VAL A 825 6.01 -11.70 -18.82
N GLN A 826 6.24 -12.28 -19.99
CA GLN A 826 5.21 -12.39 -21.03
C GLN A 826 4.27 -13.60 -20.85
N GLY A 827 4.45 -14.43 -19.82
CA GLY A 827 3.58 -15.59 -19.56
C GLY A 827 3.86 -16.80 -20.44
N PHE A 828 5.06 -16.92 -21.03
CA PHE A 828 5.52 -18.14 -21.69
C PHE A 828 6.05 -19.16 -20.65
N LEU A 829 5.23 -19.51 -19.66
CA LEU A 829 5.67 -20.27 -18.47
C LEU A 829 6.25 -21.64 -18.81
N GLY A 830 5.73 -22.34 -19.81
CA GLY A 830 6.30 -23.62 -20.25
C GLY A 830 7.72 -23.49 -20.82
N ALA A 831 8.00 -22.43 -21.59
CA ALA A 831 9.34 -22.16 -22.12
C ALA A 831 10.28 -21.64 -21.02
N PHE A 832 9.76 -20.80 -20.11
CA PHE A 832 10.48 -20.34 -18.93
C PHE A 832 10.94 -21.51 -18.07
N ASN A 833 10.05 -22.45 -17.74
CA ASN A 833 10.39 -23.62 -16.92
C ASN A 833 11.54 -24.44 -17.54
N LYS A 834 11.52 -24.65 -18.86
CA LYS A 834 12.60 -25.35 -19.57
C LYS A 834 13.94 -24.59 -19.51
N ALA A 835 13.91 -23.28 -19.69
CA ALA A 835 15.10 -22.44 -19.59
C ALA A 835 15.65 -22.43 -18.15
N ALA A 836 14.77 -22.28 -17.17
CA ALA A 836 15.10 -22.27 -15.75
C ALA A 836 15.73 -23.58 -15.28
N ILE A 837 15.16 -24.74 -15.65
CA ILE A 837 15.72 -26.06 -15.30
C ILE A 837 17.12 -26.22 -15.88
N ARG A 838 17.32 -25.85 -17.16
CA ARG A 838 18.63 -25.95 -17.82
C ARG A 838 19.66 -25.04 -17.15
N ASN A 839 19.31 -23.77 -16.93
CA ASN A 839 20.23 -22.80 -16.35
C ASN A 839 20.56 -23.13 -14.89
N ALA A 840 19.55 -23.49 -14.09
CA ALA A 840 19.74 -23.88 -12.70
C ALA A 840 20.64 -25.13 -12.56
N ALA A 841 20.48 -26.14 -13.43
CA ALA A 841 21.35 -27.32 -13.43
C ALA A 841 22.82 -26.94 -13.69
N GLN A 842 23.06 -26.04 -14.65
CA GLN A 842 24.39 -25.54 -14.96
C GLN A 842 24.99 -24.74 -13.78
N LEU A 843 24.22 -23.82 -13.20
CA LEU A 843 24.67 -23.03 -12.06
C LEU A 843 24.93 -23.91 -10.84
N GLN A 844 24.09 -24.92 -10.59
CA GLN A 844 24.25 -25.86 -9.47
C GLN A 844 25.55 -26.65 -9.61
N ALA A 845 25.91 -27.07 -10.83
CA ALA A 845 27.16 -27.76 -11.08
C ALA A 845 28.39 -26.87 -10.77
N LEU A 846 28.32 -25.59 -11.11
CA LEU A 846 29.39 -24.62 -10.80
C LEU A 846 29.45 -24.30 -9.30
N ALA A 847 28.31 -24.07 -8.66
CA ALA A 847 28.21 -23.78 -7.23
C ALA A 847 28.76 -24.94 -6.37
N GLY A 848 28.60 -26.18 -6.82
CA GLY A 848 29.17 -27.36 -6.17
C GLY A 848 30.71 -27.40 -6.12
N CYS A 849 31.40 -26.45 -6.75
CA CYS A 849 32.85 -26.29 -6.66
C CYS A 849 33.30 -25.29 -5.59
N SER A 850 32.37 -24.75 -4.78
CA SER A 850 32.63 -23.81 -3.68
C SER A 850 33.29 -22.49 -4.11
N VAL A 851 33.00 -22.03 -5.33
CA VAL A 851 33.40 -20.70 -5.82
C VAL A 851 32.14 -19.82 -5.91
N PRO A 852 32.15 -18.59 -5.36
CA PRO A 852 30.97 -17.73 -5.35
C PRO A 852 30.50 -17.37 -6.76
N LEU A 853 29.18 -17.42 -6.96
CA LEU A 853 28.51 -16.99 -8.18
C LEU A 853 28.01 -15.55 -8.01
N VAL A 854 28.32 -14.64 -8.93
CA VAL A 854 27.89 -13.23 -8.88
C VAL A 854 27.18 -12.86 -10.18
N GLY A 855 26.02 -12.21 -10.09
CA GLY A 855 25.29 -11.63 -11.22
C GLY A 855 25.25 -10.10 -11.11
N LEU A 856 25.18 -9.39 -12.24
CA LEU A 856 25.28 -7.93 -12.26
C LEU A 856 23.95 -7.21 -12.16
N ASP A 857 23.02 -7.47 -13.09
CA ASP A 857 21.73 -6.77 -13.08
C ASP A 857 20.81 -7.33 -11.96
N PRO A 858 20.27 -6.48 -11.06
CA PRO A 858 19.42 -6.97 -9.98
C PRO A 858 18.14 -7.64 -10.44
N ALA A 859 17.52 -7.18 -11.53
CA ALA A 859 16.26 -7.73 -12.02
C ALA A 859 16.45 -9.14 -12.61
N MET A 860 17.61 -9.41 -13.20
CA MET A 860 18.00 -10.72 -13.75
C MET A 860 18.52 -11.66 -12.66
N THR A 861 19.35 -11.16 -11.75
CA THR A 861 19.99 -11.97 -10.68
C THR A 861 18.97 -12.48 -9.66
N LEU A 862 17.97 -11.67 -9.31
CA LEU A 862 16.96 -12.08 -8.32
C LEU A 862 15.97 -13.13 -8.83
N VAL A 863 15.94 -13.41 -10.15
CA VAL A 863 15.10 -14.47 -10.73
C VAL A 863 15.47 -15.85 -10.19
N TYR A 864 16.77 -16.09 -9.97
CA TYR A 864 17.30 -17.33 -9.40
C TYR A 864 16.80 -17.56 -7.96
N ARG A 865 16.59 -16.48 -7.20
CA ARG A 865 16.17 -16.53 -5.80
C ARG A 865 14.67 -16.60 -5.62
N GLN A 866 13.90 -16.29 -6.67
CA GLN A 866 12.47 -16.07 -6.54
C GLN A 866 11.65 -16.91 -7.54
N GLU A 867 11.61 -16.55 -8.82
CA GLU A 867 10.80 -17.27 -9.81
C GLU A 867 11.29 -18.72 -9.99
N TYR A 868 12.59 -18.97 -9.95
CA TYR A 868 13.15 -20.32 -10.11
C TYR A 868 12.69 -21.27 -8.99
N GLN A 869 12.58 -20.77 -7.75
CA GLN A 869 12.11 -21.55 -6.60
C GLN A 869 10.66 -22.06 -6.77
N LYS A 870 9.91 -21.51 -7.73
CA LYS A 870 8.52 -21.86 -8.02
C LYS A 870 8.38 -22.74 -9.28
N VAL A 871 9.47 -23.12 -9.93
CA VAL A 871 9.44 -23.92 -11.17
C VAL A 871 9.17 -25.39 -10.83
N PRO A 872 8.08 -25.99 -11.37
CA PRO A 872 7.82 -27.41 -11.15
C PRO A 872 8.97 -28.29 -11.66
N GLY A 873 9.41 -29.23 -10.83
CA GLY A 873 10.50 -30.17 -11.16
C GLY A 873 11.91 -29.65 -10.90
N LEU A 874 12.08 -28.37 -10.53
CA LEU A 874 13.38 -27.84 -10.11
C LEU A 874 13.57 -28.08 -8.60
N LYS A 875 14.52 -28.94 -8.23
CA LYS A 875 14.78 -29.30 -6.81
C LYS A 875 15.52 -28.22 -6.03
N ALA A 876 16.49 -27.55 -6.65
CA ALA A 876 17.30 -26.51 -6.03
C ALA A 876 17.89 -25.58 -7.08
N CYS A 877 18.09 -24.31 -6.71
CA CYS A 877 18.85 -23.33 -7.47
C CYS A 877 19.87 -22.68 -6.52
N PRO A 878 21.16 -22.60 -6.89
CA PRO A 878 22.17 -22.05 -5.99
C PRO A 878 21.98 -20.54 -5.80
N LYS A 879 22.47 -20.02 -4.69
CA LYS A 879 22.49 -18.58 -4.43
C LYS A 879 23.50 -17.90 -5.37
N VAL A 880 23.01 -17.11 -6.31
CA VAL A 880 23.81 -16.17 -7.10
C VAL A 880 23.75 -14.81 -6.42
N LEU A 881 24.90 -14.28 -5.99
CA LEU A 881 25.07 -13.02 -5.27
C LEU A 881 24.89 -11.81 -6.19
N LEU A 882 24.41 -10.70 -5.64
CA LEU A 882 24.49 -9.37 -6.24
C LEU A 882 25.90 -8.81 -6.02
N PRO A 883 26.34 -7.80 -6.81
CA PRO A 883 27.71 -7.33 -6.73
C PRO A 883 28.11 -6.84 -5.34
N GLN A 884 27.26 -6.06 -4.67
CA GLN A 884 27.52 -5.55 -3.33
C GLN A 884 27.58 -6.63 -2.25
N GLU A 885 26.83 -7.72 -2.37
CA GLU A 885 26.89 -8.83 -1.41
C GLU A 885 28.26 -9.51 -1.45
N TRP A 886 28.89 -9.57 -2.61
CA TRP A 886 30.25 -10.09 -2.76
C TRP A 886 31.32 -9.05 -2.39
N LEU A 887 31.12 -7.78 -2.78
CA LEU A 887 32.09 -6.71 -2.54
C LEU A 887 32.28 -6.36 -1.07
N VAL A 888 31.24 -6.51 -0.24
CA VAL A 888 31.38 -6.29 1.21
C VAL A 888 32.50 -7.14 1.79
N ASP A 889 32.72 -8.36 1.29
CA ASP A 889 33.81 -9.23 1.75
C ASP A 889 35.09 -9.05 0.91
N ALA A 890 34.95 -8.78 -0.40
CA ALA A 890 36.08 -8.73 -1.32
C ALA A 890 36.90 -7.42 -1.27
N VAL A 891 36.29 -6.31 -0.89
CA VAL A 891 36.94 -4.99 -0.85
C VAL A 891 37.68 -4.79 0.49
N PRO A 892 39.00 -4.52 0.47
CA PRO A 892 39.76 -4.23 1.69
C PRO A 892 39.34 -2.88 2.29
N GLN A 893 39.63 -2.69 3.58
CA GLN A 893 39.43 -1.40 4.23
C GLN A 893 40.65 -0.51 3.96
N THR A 894 40.45 0.63 3.33
CA THR A 894 41.48 1.63 3.04
C THR A 894 41.38 2.77 4.06
N PRO A 895 42.49 3.17 4.73
CA PRO A 895 42.46 4.15 5.82
C PRO A 895 42.39 5.63 5.38
N ASN A 896 42.45 5.94 4.08
CA ASN A 896 42.49 7.33 3.60
C ASN A 896 41.09 7.82 3.17
N PRO A 897 40.47 8.78 3.89
CA PRO A 897 39.21 9.36 3.48
C PRO A 897 39.39 10.24 2.23
N VAL A 898 38.55 10.03 1.22
CA VAL A 898 38.46 10.88 0.03
C VAL A 898 37.15 11.67 0.14
N ALA A 899 37.24 13.01 0.10
CA ALA A 899 36.08 13.90 0.24
C ALA A 899 35.18 13.96 -1.03
N ARG A 900 34.79 12.80 -1.58
CA ARG A 900 33.82 12.70 -2.69
C ARG A 900 32.51 12.11 -2.20
N THR A 901 31.41 12.79 -2.51
CA THR A 901 30.05 12.35 -2.16
C THR A 901 29.32 11.87 -3.41
N TYR A 902 28.73 10.69 -3.29
CA TYR A 902 27.93 10.02 -4.32
C TYR A 902 26.51 9.78 -3.82
N ARG A 903 25.57 9.64 -4.75
CA ARG A 903 24.16 9.41 -4.46
C ARG A 903 23.67 8.13 -5.14
N LEU A 904 23.10 7.22 -4.38
CA LEU A 904 22.63 5.91 -4.86
C LEU A 904 21.14 5.95 -5.19
N LEU A 905 20.82 5.76 -6.47
CA LEU A 905 19.47 5.49 -6.96
C LEU A 905 19.34 3.98 -7.21
N ALA A 906 19.05 3.23 -6.14
CA ALA A 906 18.98 1.77 -6.16
C ALA A 906 17.82 1.24 -7.00
N HIS A 907 18.04 0.11 -7.68
CA HIS A 907 17.02 -0.51 -8.52
C HIS A 907 15.79 -0.93 -7.70
N CYS A 908 14.59 -0.70 -8.24
CA CYS A 908 13.34 -0.91 -7.51
C CYS A 908 13.16 -2.35 -6.99
N THR A 909 13.53 -3.38 -7.76
CA THR A 909 13.47 -4.79 -7.31
C THR A 909 14.51 -5.09 -6.25
N GLU A 910 15.69 -4.47 -6.35
CA GLU A 910 16.82 -4.69 -5.45
C GLU A 910 16.48 -4.17 -4.04
N LYS A 911 16.12 -2.90 -3.93
CA LYS A 911 15.86 -2.26 -2.64
C LYS A 911 14.66 -2.86 -1.91
N THR A 912 13.67 -3.41 -2.62
CA THR A 912 12.46 -3.96 -1.98
C THR A 912 12.55 -5.45 -1.66
N ASN A 913 13.43 -6.20 -2.33
CA ASN A 913 13.53 -7.65 -2.13
C ASN A 913 14.86 -8.07 -1.49
N VAL A 914 15.85 -7.18 -1.41
CA VAL A 914 17.12 -7.39 -0.71
C VAL A 914 17.29 -6.26 0.32
N PRO A 915 16.73 -6.42 1.53
CA PRO A 915 16.79 -5.44 2.60
C PRO A 915 18.14 -4.75 2.82
N ALA A 916 19.20 -5.54 2.85
CA ALA A 916 20.54 -5.08 3.17
C ALA A 916 21.25 -4.37 2.01
N SER A 917 20.68 -4.35 0.80
CA SER A 917 21.39 -3.91 -0.42
C SER A 917 21.94 -2.48 -0.29
N THR A 918 21.15 -1.52 0.15
CA THR A 918 21.59 -0.12 0.24
C THR A 918 22.68 0.05 1.30
N ALA A 919 22.52 -0.57 2.46
CA ALA A 919 23.51 -0.58 3.53
C ALA A 919 24.82 -1.27 3.10
N GLN A 920 24.74 -2.35 2.30
CA GLN A 920 25.90 -3.03 1.73
C GLN A 920 26.66 -2.11 0.77
N TRP A 921 25.96 -1.38 -0.11
CA TRP A 921 26.61 -0.39 -0.98
C TRP A 921 27.29 0.72 -0.18
N GLN A 922 26.63 1.23 0.87
CA GLN A 922 27.23 2.23 1.75
C GLN A 922 28.47 1.69 2.45
N SER A 923 28.42 0.45 2.96
CA SER A 923 29.57 -0.22 3.58
C SER A 923 30.76 -0.33 2.62
N VAL A 924 30.52 -0.73 1.36
CA VAL A 924 31.57 -0.82 0.33
C VAL A 924 32.21 0.55 0.07
N PHE A 925 31.41 1.61 -0.05
CA PHE A 925 31.93 2.97 -0.28
C PHE A 925 32.71 3.48 0.94
N THR A 926 32.20 3.27 2.15
CA THR A 926 32.86 3.65 3.40
C THR A 926 34.21 2.95 3.56
N LYS A 927 34.32 1.67 3.19
CA LYS A 927 35.60 0.93 3.20
C LYS A 927 36.67 1.56 2.30
N LEU A 928 36.26 2.27 1.26
CA LEU A 928 37.14 2.99 0.33
C LEU A 928 37.27 4.48 0.65
N GLY A 929 36.82 4.91 1.83
CA GLY A 929 36.86 6.32 2.24
C GLY A 929 35.91 7.23 1.47
N LEU A 930 34.91 6.69 0.76
CA LEU A 930 33.93 7.43 -0.02
C LEU A 930 32.60 7.58 0.75
N LYS A 931 31.89 8.69 0.53
CA LYS A 931 30.54 8.89 1.10
C LYS A 931 29.47 8.54 0.08
N LEU A 932 28.59 7.59 0.42
CA LEU A 932 27.42 7.24 -0.40
C LEU A 932 26.12 7.53 0.36
N VAL A 933 25.31 8.43 -0.21
CA VAL A 933 23.98 8.77 0.32
C VAL A 933 22.92 8.04 -0.50
N THR A 934 22.01 7.33 0.15
CA THR A 934 20.89 6.67 -0.54
C THR A 934 19.79 7.67 -0.84
N GLU A 935 19.37 7.77 -2.09
CA GLU A 935 18.22 8.60 -2.48
C GLU A 935 16.93 7.79 -2.38
N ALA A 936 15.88 8.39 -1.80
CA ALA A 936 14.55 7.80 -1.84
C ALA A 936 14.03 7.89 -3.28
N THR A 937 13.94 6.77 -4.01
CA THR A 937 13.45 6.77 -5.41
C THR A 937 12.46 5.65 -5.69
N GLY A 938 11.36 5.94 -6.37
CA GLY A 938 10.43 4.95 -6.90
C GLY A 938 11.01 4.16 -8.07
N CYS A 939 10.13 3.55 -8.87
CA CYS A 939 10.56 2.95 -10.13
C CYS A 939 10.94 4.03 -11.15
N CYS A 940 11.94 3.77 -12.00
CA CYS A 940 12.30 4.68 -13.10
C CYS A 940 11.25 4.73 -14.23
N GLY A 941 10.26 3.82 -14.24
CA GLY A 941 9.27 3.71 -15.32
C GLY A 941 9.63 2.75 -16.45
N MET A 942 10.82 2.12 -16.42
CA MET A 942 11.26 1.19 -17.48
C MET A 942 10.94 -0.27 -17.21
N SER A 943 11.24 -0.76 -15.99
CA SER A 943 11.16 -2.16 -15.51
C SER A 943 10.95 -3.21 -16.62
N GLY A 944 12.06 -3.78 -17.10
CA GLY A 944 12.05 -4.67 -18.26
C GLY A 944 11.81 -3.87 -19.55
N THR A 945 10.81 -4.26 -20.33
CA THR A 945 10.47 -3.61 -21.61
C THR A 945 9.32 -2.62 -21.50
N TYR A 946 8.78 -2.35 -20.30
CA TYR A 946 7.55 -1.59 -20.13
C TYR A 946 7.64 -0.20 -20.79
N GLY A 947 8.72 0.53 -20.56
CA GLY A 947 8.94 1.85 -21.18
C GLY A 947 9.26 1.82 -22.68
N HIS A 948 9.46 0.65 -23.27
CA HIS A 948 9.64 0.44 -24.71
C HIS A 948 8.34 0.03 -25.42
N GLU A 949 7.28 -0.28 -24.68
CA GLU A 949 5.97 -0.56 -25.27
C GLU A 949 5.26 0.77 -25.57
N LEU A 950 4.86 0.97 -26.83
CA LEU A 950 4.24 2.23 -27.27
C LEU A 950 3.03 2.63 -26.41
N ARG A 951 2.18 1.65 -26.05
CA ARG A 951 0.98 1.88 -25.24
C ARG A 951 1.24 2.37 -23.81
N ASN A 952 2.47 2.25 -23.31
CA ASN A 952 2.83 2.61 -21.94
C ASN A 952 3.74 3.84 -21.88
N GLN A 953 4.07 4.48 -23.02
CA GLN A 953 5.06 5.55 -23.07
C GLN A 953 4.69 6.71 -22.13
N ASP A 954 3.45 7.19 -22.19
CA ASP A 954 3.01 8.33 -21.37
C ASP A 954 3.10 7.99 -19.88
N THR A 955 2.55 6.85 -19.47
CA THR A 955 2.64 6.37 -18.09
C THR A 955 4.10 6.17 -17.65
N SER A 956 4.97 5.63 -18.51
CA SER A 956 6.41 5.44 -18.22
C SER A 956 7.12 6.78 -18.00
N ARG A 957 6.79 7.80 -18.80
CA ARG A 957 7.29 9.17 -18.67
C ARG A 957 6.81 9.80 -17.37
N THR A 958 5.51 9.73 -17.07
CA THR A 958 4.94 10.25 -15.81
C THR A 958 5.60 9.62 -14.60
N ILE A 959 5.82 8.30 -14.59
CA ILE A 959 6.52 7.61 -13.49
C ILE A 959 7.94 8.16 -13.32
N PHE A 960 8.66 8.40 -14.41
CA PHE A 960 10.02 8.94 -14.37
C PHE A 960 10.03 10.37 -13.83
N GLU A 961 9.13 11.22 -14.31
CA GLU A 961 9.01 12.64 -13.92
C GLU A 961 8.68 12.78 -12.43
N GLN A 962 7.76 11.94 -11.92
CA GLN A 962 7.28 11.99 -10.54
C GLN A 962 8.37 11.68 -9.49
N SER A 963 9.34 10.83 -9.80
CA SER A 963 10.32 10.37 -8.80
C SER A 963 11.79 10.54 -9.19
N TRP A 964 12.15 10.38 -10.46
CA TRP A 964 13.56 10.38 -10.90
C TRP A 964 14.03 11.74 -11.42
N ALA A 965 13.24 12.42 -12.26
CA ALA A 965 13.69 13.63 -12.96
C ALA A 965 14.27 14.69 -12.03
N GLY A 966 13.57 15.05 -10.95
CA GLY A 966 14.02 16.07 -9.98
C GLY A 966 15.24 15.69 -9.12
N LYS A 967 15.76 14.46 -9.22
CA LYS A 967 16.90 13.99 -8.42
C LYS A 967 18.22 13.94 -9.20
N LEU A 968 18.17 14.07 -10.52
CA LEU A 968 19.35 13.96 -11.36
C LEU A 968 20.26 15.19 -11.26
N ASP A 969 19.71 16.34 -10.86
CA ASP A 969 20.42 17.63 -10.81
C ASP A 969 20.87 18.06 -9.40
N LYS A 970 20.64 17.22 -8.38
CA LYS A 970 21.14 17.48 -7.02
C LYS A 970 22.68 17.34 -6.95
N GLU A 971 23.29 18.02 -5.97
CA GLU A 971 24.73 17.96 -5.69
C GLU A 971 25.21 16.53 -5.40
N GLY A 972 26.43 16.19 -5.85
CA GLY A 972 26.98 14.83 -5.76
C GLY A 972 26.54 13.95 -6.95
N GLU A 973 27.43 13.08 -7.41
CA GLU A 973 27.18 12.28 -8.60
C GLU A 973 26.12 11.20 -8.35
N ALA A 974 25.11 11.15 -9.22
CA ALA A 974 24.07 10.15 -9.19
C ALA A 974 24.54 8.82 -9.82
N LEU A 975 24.41 7.74 -9.06
CA LEU A 975 24.75 6.38 -9.46
C LEU A 975 23.49 5.52 -9.47
N ALA A 976 23.37 4.59 -10.42
CA ALA A 976 22.21 3.69 -10.51
C ALA A 976 22.64 2.24 -10.70
N THR A 977 22.00 1.30 -9.99
CA THR A 977 22.39 -0.13 -10.01
C THR A 977 21.76 -0.93 -11.15
N GLY A 978 20.55 -0.60 -11.60
CA GLY A 978 19.87 -1.36 -12.67
C GLY A 978 20.11 -0.85 -14.09
N TYR A 979 20.30 -1.77 -15.04
CA TYR A 979 20.47 -1.45 -16.47
C TYR A 979 19.27 -0.66 -17.02
N SER A 980 18.06 -1.11 -16.68
CA SER A 980 16.82 -0.46 -17.13
C SER A 980 16.69 0.99 -16.63
N CYS A 981 17.17 1.29 -15.42
CA CYS A 981 17.19 2.64 -14.86
C CYS A 981 18.15 3.56 -15.63
N ARG A 982 19.38 3.11 -15.86
CA ARG A 982 20.38 3.89 -16.63
C ARG A 982 19.90 4.14 -18.07
N SER A 983 19.31 3.11 -18.70
CA SER A 983 18.70 3.22 -20.02
C SER A 983 17.56 4.25 -20.06
N GLN A 984 16.68 4.27 -19.05
CA GLN A 984 15.59 5.25 -18.97
C GLN A 984 16.11 6.68 -18.81
N VAL A 985 17.08 6.89 -17.93
CA VAL A 985 17.69 8.23 -17.71
C VAL A 985 18.32 8.73 -19.01
N LYS A 986 19.04 7.86 -19.73
CA LYS A 986 19.57 8.20 -21.05
C LYS A 986 18.48 8.58 -22.04
N ARG A 987 17.35 7.84 -22.06
CA ARG A 987 16.24 8.10 -22.99
C ARG A 987 15.48 9.38 -22.70
N LEU A 988 15.24 9.71 -21.43
CA LEU A 988 14.34 10.80 -21.03
C LEU A 988 15.06 12.07 -20.59
N ALA A 989 16.32 11.99 -20.18
CA ALA A 989 17.10 13.13 -19.68
C ALA A 989 18.44 13.32 -20.41
N ASP A 990 18.76 12.48 -21.40
CA ASP A 990 20.03 12.50 -22.16
C ASP A 990 21.30 12.50 -21.26
N LYS A 991 21.20 11.88 -20.09
CA LYS A 991 22.30 11.74 -19.13
C LYS A 991 22.76 10.29 -19.05
N GLN A 992 24.07 10.09 -18.94
CA GLN A 992 24.65 8.78 -18.64
C GLN A 992 24.97 8.70 -17.15
N LEU A 993 24.34 7.76 -16.44
CA LEU A 993 24.66 7.48 -15.05
C LEU A 993 25.61 6.29 -14.97
N ARG A 994 26.61 6.39 -14.09
CA ARG A 994 27.51 5.28 -13.79
C ARG A 994 26.86 4.27 -12.85
N HIS A 995 27.30 3.03 -12.95
CA HIS A 995 27.04 2.01 -11.95
C HIS A 995 28.00 2.20 -10.76
N PRO A 996 27.58 1.95 -9.50
CA PRO A 996 28.48 2.04 -8.34
C PRO A 996 29.81 1.28 -8.47
N LEU A 997 29.79 0.10 -9.09
CA LEU A 997 30.98 -0.69 -9.47
C LEU A 997 32.06 0.12 -10.21
N GLU A 998 31.70 1.04 -11.09
CA GLU A 998 32.66 1.81 -11.88
C GLU A 998 33.41 2.80 -11.00
N VAL A 999 32.75 3.37 -10.00
CA VAL A 999 33.36 4.24 -8.98
C VAL A 999 34.28 3.44 -8.07
N VAL A 1000 33.84 2.25 -7.63
CA VAL A 1000 34.67 1.33 -6.84
C VAL A 1000 35.94 0.94 -7.60
N LEU A 1001 35.83 0.63 -8.90
CA LEU A 1001 36.98 0.35 -9.75
C LEU A 1001 37.91 1.56 -9.89
N GLU A 1002 37.37 2.75 -10.16
CA GLU A 1002 38.15 3.99 -10.25
C GLU A 1002 38.98 4.20 -8.99
N GLN A 1003 38.37 4.06 -7.81
CA GLN A 1003 39.02 4.26 -6.53
C GLN A 1003 40.12 3.22 -6.25
N VAL A 1004 39.85 1.93 -6.50
CA VAL A 1004 40.85 0.85 -6.36
C VAL A 1004 42.05 1.06 -7.29
N LEU A 1005 41.83 1.61 -8.49
CA LEU A 1005 42.91 1.92 -9.42
C LEU A 1005 43.75 3.12 -8.98
N VAL A 1006 43.14 4.13 -8.34
CA VAL A 1006 43.85 5.29 -7.78
C VAL A 1006 44.75 4.86 -6.63
N GLU A 1007 44.24 4.04 -5.70
CA GLU A 1007 44.99 3.55 -4.53
C GLU A 1007 46.18 2.66 -4.87
N ARG A 1008 46.21 2.04 -6.07
CA ARG A 1008 47.37 1.27 -6.55
C ARG A 1008 48.43 2.11 -7.25
N ARG A 1009 48.09 3.33 -7.66
CA ARG A 1009 48.98 4.25 -8.39
C ARG A 1009 49.64 5.28 -7.49
N GLY A 1010 49.00 5.64 -6.38
CA GLY A 1010 49.60 6.38 -5.27
C GLY A 1010 50.26 5.43 -4.29
#